data_AF-A0A1Y5FQ56-F1
#
_entry.id   AF-A0A1Y5FQ56-F1
#
_cell.length_a   1.000
_cell.length_b   1.000
_cell.length_c   1.000
_cell.angle_alpha   90.00
_cell.angle_beta   90.00
_cell.angle_gamma   90.00
#
_symmetry.space_group_name_H-M   'P 1'
#
loop_
_entity.id
_entity.type
_entity.pdbx_description
1 polymer ?
#
loop_
_entity_poly.entity_id
_entity_poly.type
_entity_poly.pdbx_seq_one_letter_code
_entity_poly.pdbx_strand_id
1 'polypeptide(L)'
;MDKHMKKRCHYSLIAVLLSLSPLLYAASSPNEKSAIGINLSELNYWSTQWTLIDVMKHAANGSGGLWSTYNADTYTASTEYLERLDLDEQGWPQSLPERDDPDFHYVHTIIYQDNTHYPVGEYTILYDGEGELSYNGVTYLDDKSAPGRHIVQLDAGAHFHLQIRKTDPNNTGNYLRNIRILVPGGICGTRPTAYAATADECETPSSFARFEQIYHNQSFHPLFLQDLSQYRALRFMGMLATIASEQRVWSDRPLPANVSWAIENGVPLEMAIDLANKTQAEPWLNMPVRVDDDYMQQYAQLVKDQLDENLTVRIELGNEIWNDAYPYIIDANWMEARGRETWPNAGADAFDYRLNYFGKRTAQMCQIWKATFADQAGRVNCVMGGFVANVWVNRRILDCPLWASEREGRKCAEDVDSLAIGPYFGGYVNNDRYLPLWTDWLTEDPALAIDRLFAEINQGILRDLSYDPELPDWAQAPEGGALTQTQGFIDENITLANEYGLELSAYEGGQHLTFAGDMRDERAIINGQVLLAGNRDARMGTAFSQHFDDWRTAGGTLYMVFQSTGRWGSFGAFPLKEYQQQPMAETPKLAATLQYISDYPCWWEGCDRTTLAYDYVELMPAPEPEPEPDPENDPIELGVTARAETRGLALTWLALNIPVHFYQIFRDEQFVGHVDGGTLTYNDDWLALGVLYAFQIKAVDTAGAVISTSNSVHTMAGDSEPSTAPSNLAVSFDGNYGFNLTWTASSDNSSVARYSIYRNGEVIASTEQTVFADNWPPGESATYQVIAYDLYDNASPPSASIVGTLPARSITLAAQARPETWGIALTWSEVQSDPANPVTAYQISRNGVIVSHTSATMTAANQDWLTLHTQYRFVVTALNAGGEVLAVSNEVRLTAGDSETPSQPQGLQVAFNGAYGFNVSWSASSDNTGVAYYKIHRNGQAYTHREGLLLEDEWPPQGAVSYQIIAYDHYHNASLPSDIIFGERPQ
;
A
#
# COMPACT_ATOMS: atom_id res chain seq x y z
N MET A 1 12.55 -74.77 -25.80
CA MET A 1 12.47 -76.06 -25.08
C MET A 1 13.45 -76.01 -23.93
N ASP A 2 13.26 -76.67 -22.78
CA ASP A 2 12.06 -77.08 -22.01
C ASP A 2 12.58 -77.70 -20.69
N LYS A 3 11.74 -77.80 -19.64
CA LYS A 3 12.06 -78.13 -18.22
C LYS A 3 12.80 -76.97 -17.49
N HIS A 4 12.66 -76.79 -16.18
CA HIS A 4 12.02 -77.62 -15.15
C HIS A 4 10.86 -76.91 -14.41
N MET A 5 10.02 -77.69 -13.73
CA MET A 5 8.77 -77.25 -13.09
C MET A 5 8.50 -78.06 -11.80
N LYS A 6 7.76 -77.47 -10.84
CA LYS A 6 7.10 -78.02 -9.63
C LYS A 6 7.88 -78.12 -8.30
N LYS A 7 7.30 -77.41 -7.31
CA LYS A 7 7.06 -77.77 -5.89
C LYS A 7 8.23 -78.15 -4.96
N ARG A 8 8.35 -77.38 -3.87
CA ARG A 8 8.56 -77.92 -2.51
C ARG A 8 7.65 -77.20 -1.50
N CYS A 9 6.91 -77.98 -0.72
CA CYS A 9 6.40 -77.58 0.60
C CYS A 9 7.35 -78.19 1.66
N HIS A 10 7.38 -77.67 2.88
CA HIS A 10 7.79 -78.44 4.07
C HIS A 10 7.02 -77.96 5.31
N TYR A 11 6.72 -78.89 6.22
CA TYR A 11 6.07 -78.63 7.51
C TYR A 11 7.09 -78.66 8.65
N SER A 12 6.95 -77.74 9.61
CA SER A 12 7.34 -77.84 11.04
C SER A 12 7.16 -76.46 11.69
N LEU A 13 6.87 -76.28 12.98
CA LEU A 13 6.09 -77.05 13.98
C LEU A 13 5.86 -76.04 15.14
N ILE A 14 4.71 -76.05 15.83
CA ILE A 14 4.37 -74.99 16.81
C ILE A 14 4.79 -75.35 18.24
N ALA A 15 5.46 -74.44 18.96
CA ALA A 15 5.44 -74.35 20.43
C ALA A 15 5.73 -72.90 20.90
N VAL A 16 4.88 -72.39 21.78
CA VAL A 16 4.81 -70.99 22.25
C VAL A 16 5.93 -70.62 23.25
N LEU A 17 6.41 -69.38 23.18
CA LEU A 17 6.85 -68.59 24.33
C LEU A 17 6.15 -67.22 24.26
N LEU A 18 5.66 -66.69 25.39
CA LEU A 18 4.99 -65.39 25.43
C LEU A 18 6.00 -64.25 25.54
N SER A 19 5.79 -63.20 24.74
CA SER A 19 6.36 -61.86 24.95
C SER A 19 5.23 -60.87 25.13
N LEU A 20 5.09 -60.33 26.35
CA LEU A 20 4.22 -59.19 26.62
C LEU A 20 4.90 -57.92 26.13
N SER A 21 4.56 -57.48 24.91
CA SER A 21 4.89 -56.14 24.44
C SER A 21 3.87 -55.15 25.01
N PRO A 22 4.28 -54.01 25.59
CA PRO A 22 3.34 -52.93 25.89
C PRO A 22 2.86 -52.33 24.56
N LEU A 23 1.55 -52.33 24.34
CA LEU A 23 0.93 -51.62 23.21
C LEU A 23 0.96 -50.12 23.50
N LEU A 24 1.84 -49.41 22.81
CA LEU A 24 1.80 -47.95 22.72
C LEU A 24 0.62 -47.57 21.82
N TYR A 25 -0.38 -46.90 22.38
CA TYR A 25 -1.48 -46.31 21.64
C TYR A 25 -1.07 -44.92 21.12
N ALA A 26 -1.43 -44.63 19.86
CA ALA A 26 -1.49 -43.25 19.37
C ALA A 26 -2.84 -42.62 19.79
N ALA A 27 -2.87 -41.30 19.93
CA ALA A 27 -4.09 -40.56 20.26
C ALA A 27 -4.78 -40.04 18.99
N SER A 28 -6.10 -39.94 19.01
CA SER A 28 -6.89 -39.24 17.98
C SER A 28 -6.56 -37.75 17.96
N SER A 29 -6.49 -37.15 16.78
CA SER A 29 -6.21 -35.71 16.63
C SER A 29 -7.43 -34.86 17.00
N PRO A 30 -7.27 -33.72 17.71
CA PRO A 30 -8.40 -32.85 18.07
C PRO A 30 -9.19 -32.30 16.87
N ASN A 31 -8.58 -32.26 15.68
CA ASN A 31 -9.18 -31.77 14.45
C ASN A 31 -9.82 -32.85 13.55
N GLU A 32 -9.96 -34.11 13.99
CA GLU A 32 -10.59 -35.18 13.18
C GLU A 32 -12.03 -34.86 12.77
N LYS A 33 -12.78 -34.18 13.65
CA LYS A 33 -14.15 -33.71 13.42
C LYS A 33 -14.27 -32.21 13.18
N SER A 34 -13.15 -31.52 13.00
CA SER A 34 -13.17 -30.10 12.70
C SER A 34 -13.65 -29.87 11.27
N ALA A 35 -14.48 -28.84 11.12
CA ALA A 35 -15.06 -28.36 9.87
C ALA A 35 -14.50 -26.98 9.44
N ILE A 36 -13.71 -26.35 10.31
CA ILE A 36 -13.09 -25.04 10.10
C ILE A 36 -11.58 -25.20 9.98
N GLY A 37 -10.99 -24.61 8.95
CA GLY A 37 -9.54 -24.46 8.78
C GLY A 37 -9.07 -23.03 9.03
N ILE A 38 -7.76 -22.83 9.00
CA ILE A 38 -7.12 -21.52 9.23
C ILE A 38 -6.03 -21.25 8.19
N ASN A 39 -6.00 -20.04 7.64
CA ASN A 39 -4.90 -19.56 6.81
C ASN A 39 -3.69 -19.19 7.69
N LEU A 40 -2.49 -19.39 7.17
CA LEU A 40 -1.23 -19.14 7.87
C LEU A 40 -0.53 -17.89 7.34
N SER A 41 -0.05 -17.08 8.29
CA SER A 41 0.73 -15.86 8.08
C SER A 41 2.02 -16.14 7.32
N GLU A 42 2.52 -15.15 6.57
CA GLU A 42 3.91 -15.19 6.10
C GLU A 42 4.92 -15.22 7.25
N LEU A 43 6.11 -15.72 6.96
CA LEU A 43 7.22 -15.77 7.91
C LEU A 43 8.06 -14.50 7.75
N ASN A 44 8.21 -13.70 8.80
CA ASN A 44 8.96 -12.44 8.72
C ASN A 44 9.63 -12.08 10.06
N TYR A 45 10.58 -11.14 10.02
CA TYR A 45 11.32 -10.67 11.21
C TYR A 45 10.46 -9.81 12.16
N TRP A 46 9.29 -9.38 11.71
CA TRP A 46 8.29 -8.63 12.50
C TRP A 46 7.08 -9.48 12.92
N SER A 47 7.04 -10.78 12.57
CA SER A 47 5.91 -11.66 12.89
C SER A 47 5.66 -11.75 14.40
N THR A 48 4.40 -11.54 14.81
CA THR A 48 3.93 -11.77 16.20
C THR A 48 3.55 -13.22 16.49
N GLN A 49 3.57 -14.08 15.47
CA GLN A 49 3.40 -15.53 15.59
C GLN A 49 4.76 -16.19 15.79
N TRP A 50 4.88 -17.10 16.76
CA TRP A 50 6.13 -17.79 17.04
C TRP A 50 6.18 -19.07 16.19
N THR A 51 6.34 -18.93 14.88
CA THR A 51 6.20 -20.06 13.95
C THR A 51 7.26 -21.14 14.18
N LEU A 52 8.54 -20.75 14.24
CA LEU A 52 9.69 -21.65 14.30
C LEU A 52 10.48 -21.48 15.60
N ILE A 53 11.25 -22.50 15.98
CA ILE A 53 12.23 -22.39 17.07
C ILE A 53 13.60 -21.89 16.59
N ASP A 54 13.93 -22.04 15.31
CA ASP A 54 15.14 -21.49 14.68
C ASP A 54 14.77 -20.20 13.95
N VAL A 55 14.95 -19.08 14.63
CA VAL A 55 14.51 -17.77 14.14
C VAL A 55 15.49 -17.15 13.15
N MET A 56 16.62 -17.81 12.85
CA MET A 56 17.42 -17.47 11.66
C MET A 56 16.58 -17.61 10.38
N LYS A 57 15.61 -18.52 10.37
CA LYS A 57 14.67 -18.70 9.25
C LYS A 57 13.71 -17.54 9.02
N HIS A 58 13.54 -16.66 10.02
CA HIS A 58 12.73 -15.44 9.92
C HIS A 58 13.54 -14.23 9.38
N ALA A 59 14.86 -14.36 9.17
CA ALA A 59 15.74 -13.22 8.99
C ALA A 59 15.62 -12.55 7.61
N ALA A 60 15.57 -11.21 7.57
CA ALA A 60 15.56 -10.45 6.32
C ALA A 60 16.21 -9.05 6.50
N ASN A 61 16.30 -8.28 5.43
CA ASN A 61 16.83 -6.92 5.42
C ASN A 61 15.76 -5.80 5.34
N GLY A 62 14.47 -6.16 5.41
CA GLY A 62 13.35 -5.22 5.25
C GLY A 62 13.09 -4.75 3.81
N SER A 63 13.86 -5.23 2.83
CA SER A 63 13.80 -4.87 1.41
C SER A 63 13.72 -6.10 0.50
N GLY A 64 13.03 -7.16 0.95
CA GLY A 64 12.85 -8.44 0.22
C GLY A 64 14.06 -9.39 0.25
N GLY A 65 15.27 -8.86 0.49
CA GLY A 65 16.51 -9.63 0.60
C GLY A 65 16.83 -10.12 2.01
N LEU A 66 17.88 -10.94 2.12
CA LEU A 66 18.38 -11.46 3.39
C LEU A 66 19.38 -10.51 4.06
N TRP A 67 20.45 -10.17 3.35
CA TRP A 67 21.58 -9.41 3.87
C TRP A 67 21.49 -7.93 3.52
N SER A 68 22.02 -7.07 4.38
CA SER A 68 22.46 -5.72 4.06
C SER A 68 23.96 -5.61 4.25
N THR A 69 24.66 -5.07 3.25
CA THR A 69 26.06 -4.66 3.37
C THR A 69 26.17 -3.45 4.31
N TYR A 70 27.27 -3.34 5.04
CA TYR A 70 27.49 -2.23 5.99
C TYR A 70 28.92 -1.71 5.94
N ASN A 71 29.07 -0.39 5.89
CA ASN A 71 30.35 0.31 5.93
C ASN A 71 30.70 0.68 7.38
N ALA A 72 31.78 0.10 7.91
CA ALA A 72 32.19 0.29 9.30
C ALA A 72 32.84 1.64 9.60
N ASP A 73 33.14 2.47 8.58
CA ASP A 73 33.77 3.78 8.74
C ASP A 73 32.78 4.94 8.53
N THR A 74 31.81 4.80 7.62
CA THR A 74 30.72 5.77 7.43
C THR A 74 29.46 5.47 8.24
N TYR A 75 29.37 4.27 8.84
CA TYR A 75 28.19 3.73 9.54
C TYR A 75 26.95 3.56 8.63
N THR A 76 27.15 3.49 7.31
CA THR A 76 26.10 3.30 6.31
C THR A 76 25.68 1.83 6.25
N ALA A 77 24.41 1.54 6.50
CA ALA A 77 23.75 0.27 6.20
C ALA A 77 23.21 0.26 4.76
N SER A 78 23.01 -0.94 4.19
CA SER A 78 22.48 -1.15 2.83
C SER A 78 23.23 -0.33 1.76
N THR A 79 24.54 -0.51 1.68
CA THR A 79 25.48 0.34 0.91
C THR A 79 25.36 0.24 -0.63
N GLU A 80 24.21 -0.15 -1.19
CA GLU A 80 23.97 -0.38 -2.63
C GLU A 80 24.84 -1.46 -3.32
N TYR A 81 25.71 -2.15 -2.59
CA TYR A 81 26.70 -3.12 -3.11
C TYR A 81 26.37 -4.59 -2.77
N LEU A 82 25.08 -4.95 -2.73
CA LEU A 82 24.64 -6.29 -2.32
C LEU A 82 25.08 -7.39 -3.30
N GLU A 83 25.19 -7.05 -4.58
CA GLU A 83 25.65 -7.90 -5.69
C GLU A 83 27.14 -8.25 -5.64
N ARG A 84 27.92 -7.61 -4.74
CA ARG A 84 29.33 -7.96 -4.47
C ARG A 84 29.50 -9.07 -3.44
N LEU A 85 28.43 -9.60 -2.84
CA LEU A 85 28.53 -10.70 -1.88
C LEU A 85 28.80 -12.04 -2.57
N ASP A 86 29.91 -12.67 -2.18
CA ASP A 86 30.26 -14.06 -2.48
C ASP A 86 29.44 -14.99 -1.58
N LEU A 87 28.27 -15.42 -2.07
CA LEU A 87 27.32 -16.28 -1.35
C LEU A 87 27.38 -17.73 -1.84
N ASP A 88 27.23 -18.69 -0.92
CA ASP A 88 27.05 -20.11 -1.27
C ASP A 88 25.62 -20.43 -1.78
N GLU A 89 25.39 -21.67 -2.21
CA GLU A 89 24.09 -22.16 -2.72
C GLU A 89 22.93 -22.06 -1.71
N GLN A 90 23.21 -21.85 -0.42
CA GLN A 90 22.20 -21.65 0.63
C GLN A 90 21.92 -20.17 0.92
N GLY A 91 22.91 -19.30 0.68
CA GLY A 91 22.91 -17.87 0.94
C GLY A 91 23.91 -17.39 2.01
N TRP A 92 24.88 -18.21 2.42
CA TRP A 92 25.91 -17.86 3.41
C TRP A 92 27.09 -17.09 2.78
N PRO A 93 27.57 -15.99 3.39
CA PRO A 93 28.78 -15.29 2.94
C PRO A 93 30.04 -16.15 3.06
N GLN A 94 30.60 -16.55 1.92
CA GLN A 94 31.85 -17.30 1.82
C GLN A 94 33.07 -16.40 2.05
N SER A 95 33.01 -15.16 1.59
CA SER A 95 34.03 -14.13 1.81
C SER A 95 33.41 -12.75 2.03
N LEU A 96 34.21 -11.82 2.55
CA LEU A 96 33.86 -10.40 2.76
C LEU A 96 35.05 -9.53 2.32
N PRO A 97 34.84 -8.24 1.99
CA PRO A 97 35.92 -7.33 1.63
C PRO A 97 36.97 -7.15 2.75
N GLU A 98 38.18 -6.80 2.36
CA GLU A 98 39.26 -6.44 3.28
C GLU A 98 38.93 -5.15 4.06
N ARG A 99 39.58 -4.95 5.21
CA ARG A 99 39.21 -3.85 6.13
C ARG A 99 39.53 -2.44 5.60
N ASP A 100 40.22 -2.32 4.48
CA ASP A 100 40.49 -1.08 3.74
C ASP A 100 39.65 -0.90 2.46
N ASP A 101 38.67 -1.78 2.18
CA ASP A 101 37.67 -1.56 1.14
C ASP A 101 36.83 -0.30 1.47
N PRO A 102 36.68 0.67 0.55
CA PRO A 102 36.01 1.93 0.86
C PRO A 102 34.49 1.82 0.96
N ASP A 103 33.90 0.71 0.50
CA ASP A 103 32.48 0.61 0.19
C ASP A 103 31.68 -0.14 1.26
N PHE A 104 32.11 -1.35 1.66
CA PHE A 104 31.53 -2.07 2.80
C PHE A 104 32.53 -3.05 3.44
N HIS A 105 32.27 -3.39 4.70
CA HIS A 105 33.20 -4.16 5.54
C HIS A 105 32.58 -5.43 6.16
N TYR A 106 31.26 -5.49 6.26
CA TYR A 106 30.54 -6.63 6.84
C TYR A 106 29.09 -6.69 6.35
N VAL A 107 28.38 -7.75 6.69
CA VAL A 107 26.93 -7.87 6.46
C VAL A 107 26.15 -7.98 7.76
N HIS A 108 24.91 -7.50 7.73
CA HIS A 108 23.93 -7.72 8.80
C HIS A 108 22.58 -8.19 8.24
N THR A 109 21.76 -8.76 9.12
CA THR A 109 20.37 -9.11 8.85
C THR A 109 19.54 -8.95 10.12
N ILE A 110 18.26 -8.65 9.96
CA ILE A 110 17.31 -8.45 11.06
C ILE A 110 16.75 -9.82 11.44
N ILE A 111 16.97 -10.26 12.68
CA ILE A 111 16.26 -11.41 13.24
C ILE A 111 14.90 -10.95 13.76
N TYR A 112 14.93 -9.85 14.53
CA TYR A 112 13.78 -9.20 15.13
C TYR A 112 13.99 -7.68 15.20
N GLN A 113 12.94 -6.89 14.92
CA GLN A 113 12.99 -5.43 15.10
C GLN A 113 11.65 -4.85 15.61
N ASP A 114 10.54 -5.07 14.91
CA ASP A 114 9.33 -4.25 15.11
C ASP A 114 8.25 -4.84 16.05
N ASN A 115 8.61 -5.74 16.97
CA ASN A 115 7.64 -6.36 17.89
C ASN A 115 8.14 -6.51 19.34
N THR A 116 7.21 -6.36 20.29
CA THR A 116 7.41 -6.40 21.73
C THR A 116 7.12 -7.78 22.34
N HIS A 117 6.50 -8.68 21.58
CA HIS A 117 6.02 -9.99 22.02
C HIS A 117 6.82 -11.13 21.35
N TYR A 118 8.15 -11.06 21.34
CA TYR A 118 9.02 -12.20 21.03
C TYR A 118 9.26 -13.05 22.29
N PRO A 119 9.73 -14.31 22.18
CA PRO A 119 10.21 -15.06 23.34
C PRO A 119 11.40 -14.35 23.98
N VAL A 120 11.31 -13.92 25.24
CA VAL A 120 12.42 -13.26 25.97
C VAL A 120 13.29 -14.29 26.71
N GLY A 121 14.58 -13.99 26.90
CA GLY A 121 15.54 -14.86 27.59
C GLY A 121 16.77 -15.26 26.77
N GLU A 122 17.41 -16.36 27.15
CA GLU A 122 18.68 -16.84 26.60
C GLU A 122 18.50 -17.64 25.30
N TYR A 123 18.80 -16.99 24.16
CA TYR A 123 18.88 -17.61 22.84
C TYR A 123 20.19 -18.37 22.67
N THR A 124 20.12 -19.53 22.01
CA THR A 124 21.30 -20.36 21.70
C THR A 124 21.64 -20.28 20.22
N ILE A 125 22.81 -19.74 19.90
CA ILE A 125 23.28 -19.55 18.53
C ILE A 125 24.33 -20.60 18.20
N LEU A 126 23.96 -21.57 17.37
CA LEU A 126 24.86 -22.63 16.88
C LEU A 126 25.37 -22.27 15.49
N TYR A 127 26.65 -22.42 15.22
CA TYR A 127 27.23 -22.09 13.91
C TYR A 127 28.43 -22.97 13.57
N ASP A 128 28.71 -23.10 12.26
CA ASP A 128 29.86 -23.83 11.74
C ASP A 128 30.82 -22.83 11.08
N GLY A 129 32.14 -23.06 11.15
CA GLY A 129 33.16 -22.26 10.46
C GLY A 129 33.98 -21.30 11.33
N GLU A 130 34.84 -20.53 10.68
CA GLU A 130 35.76 -19.54 11.26
C GLU A 130 35.38 -18.13 10.80
N GLY A 131 35.36 -17.18 11.75
CA GLY A 131 34.98 -15.81 11.49
C GLY A 131 34.66 -15.06 12.79
N GLU A 132 33.92 -13.97 12.66
CA GLU A 132 33.51 -13.10 13.77
C GLU A 132 32.02 -12.80 13.65
N LEU A 133 31.23 -13.29 14.60
CA LEU A 133 29.83 -12.93 14.76
C LEU A 133 29.71 -11.80 15.78
N SER A 134 28.85 -10.83 15.47
CA SER A 134 28.48 -9.74 16.36
C SER A 134 26.96 -9.57 16.35
N TYR A 135 26.42 -9.00 17.42
CA TYR A 135 24.99 -8.92 17.67
C TYR A 135 24.61 -7.52 18.11
N ASN A 136 23.41 -7.06 17.75
CA ASN A 136 22.89 -5.76 18.14
C ASN A 136 21.48 -5.89 18.70
N GLY A 137 21.18 -5.12 19.76
CA GLY A 137 19.94 -5.20 20.54
C GLY A 137 19.96 -6.27 21.66
N VAL A 138 20.65 -7.39 21.45
CA VAL A 138 20.84 -8.46 22.46
C VAL A 138 22.18 -8.38 23.20
N THR A 139 22.22 -8.89 24.43
CA THR A 139 23.44 -8.96 25.26
C THR A 139 24.15 -10.30 25.10
N TYR A 140 25.38 -10.31 24.56
CA TYR A 140 26.19 -11.53 24.43
C TYR A 140 26.77 -12.00 25.78
N LEU A 141 26.58 -13.28 26.11
CA LEU A 141 27.00 -13.89 27.38
C LEU A 141 28.26 -14.74 27.19
N ASP A 142 29.43 -14.12 27.36
CA ASP A 142 30.74 -14.74 27.10
C ASP A 142 31.01 -15.95 28.02
N ASP A 143 30.59 -15.89 29.29
CA ASP A 143 30.75 -16.97 30.28
C ASP A 143 29.94 -18.24 29.95
N LYS A 144 28.93 -18.11 29.08
CA LYS A 144 28.07 -19.20 28.58
C LYS A 144 28.39 -19.61 27.14
N SER A 145 29.35 -18.96 26.51
CA SER A 145 29.66 -19.08 25.08
C SER A 145 30.97 -19.84 24.82
N ALA A 146 31.07 -20.43 23.63
CA ALA A 146 32.24 -21.15 23.15
C ALA A 146 32.30 -21.10 21.61
N PRO A 147 33.45 -21.39 20.98
CA PRO A 147 33.53 -21.50 19.52
C PRO A 147 32.50 -22.48 18.95
N GLY A 148 31.66 -22.01 18.03
CA GLY A 148 30.53 -22.75 17.43
C GLY A 148 29.20 -22.70 18.22
N ARG A 149 29.19 -22.09 19.41
CA ARG A 149 28.02 -21.99 20.30
C ARG A 149 28.05 -20.70 21.12
N HIS A 150 27.35 -19.66 20.67
CA HIS A 150 27.17 -18.42 21.44
C HIS A 150 25.82 -18.41 22.17
N ILE A 151 25.76 -17.74 23.32
CA ILE A 151 24.51 -17.39 24.01
C ILE A 151 24.32 -15.87 23.97
N VAL A 152 23.09 -15.44 23.68
CA VAL A 152 22.69 -14.04 23.80
C VAL A 152 21.39 -13.93 24.60
N GLN A 153 21.29 -12.91 25.44
CA GLN A 153 20.09 -12.55 26.19
C GLN A 153 19.28 -11.54 25.38
N LEU A 154 18.01 -11.86 25.10
CA LEU A 154 17.01 -10.94 24.53
C LEU A 154 16.05 -10.48 25.63
N ASP A 155 16.10 -9.18 25.92
CA ASP A 155 15.24 -8.54 26.92
C ASP A 155 13.92 -8.02 26.31
N ALA A 156 12.93 -7.74 27.14
CA ALA A 156 11.60 -7.32 26.68
C ALA A 156 11.65 -5.99 25.91
N GLY A 157 11.10 -5.97 24.70
CA GLY A 157 11.10 -4.80 23.81
C GLY A 157 12.43 -4.50 23.10
N ALA A 158 13.46 -5.33 23.28
CA ALA A 158 14.71 -5.21 22.53
C ALA A 158 14.57 -5.79 21.10
N HIS A 159 15.34 -5.22 20.17
CA HIS A 159 15.56 -5.79 18.84
C HIS A 159 16.68 -6.84 18.84
N PHE A 160 16.87 -7.55 17.73
CA PHE A 160 17.93 -8.53 17.55
C PHE A 160 18.40 -8.54 16.09
N HIS A 161 19.59 -7.98 15.82
CA HIS A 161 20.24 -8.08 14.51
C HIS A 161 21.49 -8.96 14.59
N LEU A 162 21.67 -9.84 13.60
CA LEU A 162 22.88 -10.63 13.40
C LEU A 162 23.86 -9.87 12.50
N GLN A 163 25.15 -9.91 12.80
CA GLN A 163 26.21 -9.34 11.97
C GLN A 163 27.33 -10.36 11.76
N ILE A 164 27.70 -10.61 10.50
CA ILE A 164 28.89 -11.40 10.15
C ILE A 164 30.01 -10.40 9.86
N ARG A 165 30.88 -10.17 10.85
CA ARG A 165 31.97 -9.17 10.83
C ARG A 165 33.23 -9.68 10.12
N LYS A 166 33.45 -10.99 10.09
CA LYS A 166 34.47 -11.70 9.31
C LYS A 166 33.98 -13.10 8.99
N THR A 167 34.37 -13.66 7.86
CA THR A 167 34.08 -15.04 7.44
C THR A 167 35.30 -15.57 6.68
N ASP A 168 35.68 -16.84 6.94
CA ASP A 168 36.94 -17.47 6.47
C ASP A 168 38.20 -16.56 6.51
N PRO A 169 38.51 -15.90 7.65
CA PRO A 169 39.60 -14.92 7.74
C PRO A 169 41.00 -15.51 7.48
N ASN A 170 41.11 -16.83 7.35
CA ASN A 170 42.34 -17.56 7.04
C ASN A 170 42.42 -18.04 5.58
N ASN A 171 41.41 -17.77 4.74
CA ASN A 171 41.30 -18.22 3.34
C ASN A 171 41.49 -19.76 3.19
N THR A 172 40.73 -20.52 3.97
CA THR A 172 40.79 -21.99 4.09
C THR A 172 39.61 -22.71 3.44
N GLY A 173 38.57 -21.99 3.03
CA GLY A 173 37.25 -22.51 2.68
C GLY A 173 36.35 -22.79 3.90
N ASN A 174 36.74 -22.38 5.11
CA ASN A 174 35.98 -22.66 6.34
C ASN A 174 35.10 -21.48 6.79
N TYR A 175 34.33 -20.91 5.85
CA TYR A 175 33.48 -19.74 6.08
C TYR A 175 32.33 -20.00 7.08
N LEU A 176 31.83 -18.93 7.71
CA LEU A 176 30.72 -18.99 8.65
C LEU A 176 29.42 -19.37 7.92
N ARG A 177 28.83 -20.48 8.34
CA ARG A 177 27.66 -21.10 7.70
C ARG A 177 26.86 -21.92 8.70
N ASN A 178 25.70 -22.41 8.29
CA ASN A 178 24.76 -23.15 9.14
C ASN A 178 24.53 -22.41 10.47
N ILE A 179 24.24 -21.10 10.46
CA ILE A 179 23.87 -20.39 11.69
C ILE A 179 22.42 -20.76 12.04
N ARG A 180 22.19 -21.21 13.27
CA ARG A 180 20.88 -21.54 13.85
C ARG A 180 20.71 -20.65 15.08
N ILE A 181 19.60 -19.94 15.19
CA ILE A 181 19.32 -19.03 16.31
C ILE A 181 18.10 -19.59 17.05
N LEU A 182 18.35 -20.36 18.09
CA LEU A 182 17.33 -21.12 18.80
C LEU A 182 16.72 -20.30 19.94
N VAL A 183 15.39 -20.22 19.96
CA VAL A 183 14.61 -19.53 21.02
C VAL A 183 14.84 -20.15 22.41
N PRO A 184 14.59 -19.41 23.50
CA PRO A 184 14.58 -19.94 24.86
C PRO A 184 13.55 -21.06 25.06
N GLY A 185 13.78 -21.94 26.04
CA GLY A 185 12.83 -22.97 26.45
C GLY A 185 13.03 -24.36 25.84
N GLY A 186 11.95 -25.13 25.80
CA GLY A 186 11.93 -26.52 25.34
C GLY A 186 10.54 -27.16 25.41
N ILE A 187 10.50 -28.49 25.54
CA ILE A 187 9.27 -29.27 25.77
C ILE A 187 9.37 -30.18 26.99
N CYS A 188 8.22 -30.47 27.60
CA CYS A 188 8.08 -31.50 28.62
C CYS A 188 7.75 -32.87 27.98
N GLY A 189 8.68 -33.82 28.09
CA GLY A 189 8.54 -35.16 27.53
C GLY A 189 8.72 -35.19 26.01
N THR A 190 7.79 -35.83 25.30
CA THR A 190 7.89 -36.08 23.84
C THR A 190 6.75 -35.47 23.02
N ARG A 191 5.84 -34.70 23.64
CA ARG A 191 4.74 -34.05 22.91
C ARG A 191 5.24 -32.75 22.26
N PRO A 192 5.12 -32.58 20.93
CA PRO A 192 5.66 -31.41 20.23
C PRO A 192 4.93 -30.09 20.57
N THR A 193 3.78 -30.17 21.25
CA THR A 193 2.96 -29.04 21.74
C THR A 193 3.18 -28.68 23.21
N ALA A 194 3.91 -29.49 23.98
CA ALA A 194 4.05 -29.31 25.43
C ALA A 194 5.17 -28.34 25.80
N TYR A 195 4.97 -27.04 25.50
CA TYR A 195 5.91 -25.97 25.83
C TYR A 195 6.29 -25.93 27.32
N ALA A 196 7.54 -25.59 27.59
CA ALA A 196 7.98 -25.04 28.87
C ALA A 196 9.15 -24.07 28.64
N ALA A 197 9.23 -22.99 29.42
CA ALA A 197 10.38 -22.08 29.42
C ALA A 197 11.55 -22.65 30.24
N THR A 198 11.25 -23.37 31.32
CA THR A 198 12.21 -23.96 32.26
C THR A 198 11.91 -25.43 32.57
N ALA A 199 12.85 -26.12 33.20
CA ALA A 199 12.66 -27.52 33.58
C ALA A 199 11.64 -27.71 34.73
N ASP A 200 11.45 -26.69 35.57
CA ASP A 200 10.64 -26.78 36.78
C ASP A 200 9.13 -26.64 36.49
N GLU A 201 8.75 -26.21 35.28
CA GLU A 201 7.38 -26.26 34.75
C GLU A 201 6.93 -27.68 34.38
N CYS A 202 7.86 -28.62 34.20
CA CYS A 202 7.53 -30.01 33.87
C CYS A 202 7.24 -30.84 35.13
N GLU A 203 6.14 -31.62 35.11
CA GLU A 203 5.76 -32.59 36.17
C GLU A 203 6.93 -33.50 36.64
N THR A 204 7.89 -33.73 35.77
CA THR A 204 9.20 -34.33 36.09
C THR A 204 10.27 -33.49 35.38
N PRO A 205 11.10 -32.71 36.10
CA PRO A 205 12.09 -31.84 35.46
C PRO A 205 13.13 -32.54 34.59
N SER A 206 13.43 -33.83 34.84
CA SER A 206 14.27 -34.64 33.96
C SER A 206 13.58 -35.11 32.67
N SER A 207 12.34 -34.69 32.41
CA SER A 207 11.67 -34.84 31.11
C SER A 207 11.78 -33.60 30.23
N PHE A 208 12.32 -32.49 30.73
CA PHE A 208 12.52 -31.26 29.96
C PHE A 208 13.63 -31.44 28.92
N ALA A 209 13.28 -31.27 27.64
CA ALA A 209 14.20 -31.28 26.52
C ALA A 209 14.30 -29.86 25.94
N ARG A 210 15.46 -29.21 26.09
CA ARG A 210 15.72 -27.85 25.56
C ARG A 210 15.71 -27.86 24.05
N PHE A 211 15.31 -26.75 23.40
CA PHE A 211 15.30 -26.65 21.94
C PHE A 211 16.67 -26.95 21.30
N GLU A 212 17.78 -26.54 21.93
CA GLU A 212 19.16 -26.93 21.55
C GLU A 212 19.37 -28.45 21.37
N GLN A 213 18.64 -29.28 22.12
CA GLN A 213 18.80 -30.74 22.12
C GLN A 213 17.91 -31.44 21.09
N ILE A 214 16.88 -30.75 20.56
CA ILE A 214 15.79 -31.36 19.76
C ILE A 214 15.51 -30.69 18.41
N TYR A 215 16.18 -29.58 18.08
CA TYR A 215 15.86 -28.78 16.88
C TYR A 215 15.93 -29.55 15.55
N HIS A 216 16.71 -30.62 15.48
CA HIS A 216 16.74 -31.54 14.34
C HIS A 216 15.41 -32.27 14.06
N ASN A 217 14.54 -32.39 15.07
CA ASN A 217 13.26 -33.12 15.01
C ASN A 217 12.04 -32.22 15.25
N GLN A 218 12.25 -31.03 15.83
CA GLN A 218 11.24 -30.05 16.23
C GLN A 218 11.56 -28.71 15.57
N SER A 219 10.97 -28.41 14.41
CA SER A 219 11.20 -27.15 13.70
C SER A 219 10.29 -26.01 14.18
N PHE A 220 9.06 -26.36 14.55
CA PHE A 220 7.99 -25.41 14.91
C PHE A 220 7.92 -25.16 16.42
N HIS A 221 7.48 -23.96 16.82
CA HIS A 221 7.28 -23.68 18.25
C HIS A 221 6.08 -24.47 18.82
N PRO A 222 6.17 -25.02 20.04
CA PRO A 222 5.08 -25.82 20.61
C PRO A 222 3.75 -25.06 20.77
N LEU A 223 3.78 -23.77 21.11
CA LEU A 223 2.56 -22.95 21.23
C LEU A 223 1.89 -22.66 19.87
N PHE A 224 2.66 -22.55 18.79
CA PHE A 224 2.12 -22.41 17.43
C PHE A 224 1.44 -23.72 17.00
N LEU A 225 2.07 -24.87 17.24
CA LEU A 225 1.45 -26.18 17.01
C LEU A 225 0.19 -26.39 17.87
N GLN A 226 0.16 -25.85 19.10
CA GLN A 226 -1.00 -25.91 19.98
C GLN A 226 -2.18 -25.09 19.42
N ASP A 227 -1.95 -23.86 18.97
CA ASP A 227 -2.98 -23.01 18.35
C ASP A 227 -3.59 -23.67 17.10
N LEU A 228 -2.78 -24.37 16.30
CA LEU A 228 -3.25 -25.03 15.08
C LEU A 228 -4.01 -26.34 15.32
N SER A 229 -3.92 -26.93 16.52
CA SER A 229 -4.36 -28.31 16.78
C SER A 229 -5.86 -28.62 16.60
N GLN A 230 -6.73 -27.61 16.59
CA GLN A 230 -8.18 -27.77 16.41
C GLN A 230 -8.67 -27.48 14.98
N TYR A 231 -7.82 -26.96 14.10
CA TYR A 231 -8.21 -26.61 12.74
C TYR A 231 -8.10 -27.80 11.79
N ARG A 232 -9.13 -28.00 10.97
CA ARG A 232 -9.22 -29.08 9.98
C ARG A 232 -8.12 -29.03 8.94
N ALA A 233 -7.90 -27.83 8.42
CA ALA A 233 -7.04 -27.59 7.27
C ALA A 233 -6.19 -26.33 7.51
N LEU A 234 -5.01 -26.32 6.91
CA LEU A 234 -4.07 -25.21 6.96
C LEU A 234 -3.85 -24.71 5.53
N ARG A 235 -4.16 -23.44 5.26
CA ARG A 235 -3.92 -22.83 3.94
C ARG A 235 -2.64 -22.01 3.97
N PHE A 236 -1.75 -22.32 3.04
CA PHE A 236 -0.33 -21.98 3.10
C PHE A 236 0.07 -20.80 2.21
N MET A 237 -0.87 -20.12 1.56
CA MET A 237 -0.65 -19.00 0.62
C MET A 237 0.40 -17.98 1.09
N GLY A 238 0.26 -17.47 2.33
CA GLY A 238 1.19 -16.50 2.91
C GLY A 238 2.56 -17.11 3.23
N MET A 239 2.58 -18.27 3.88
CA MET A 239 3.84 -18.99 4.17
C MET A 239 4.66 -19.31 2.91
N LEU A 240 4.01 -19.70 1.82
CA LEU A 240 4.65 -20.14 0.58
C LEU A 240 4.91 -18.99 -0.43
N ALA A 241 4.62 -17.74 -0.07
CA ALA A 241 4.81 -16.54 -0.90
C ALA A 241 4.29 -16.68 -2.35
N THR A 242 3.08 -17.22 -2.54
CA THR A 242 2.63 -17.70 -3.87
C THR A 242 2.06 -16.62 -4.78
N ILE A 243 1.69 -15.46 -4.25
CA ILE A 243 1.13 -14.31 -4.99
C ILE A 243 2.27 -13.49 -5.57
N ALA A 244 2.16 -13.01 -6.80
CA ALA A 244 3.20 -12.24 -7.51
C ALA A 244 4.56 -12.96 -7.70
N SER A 245 4.70 -14.19 -7.18
CA SER A 245 5.90 -15.01 -7.20
C SER A 245 6.55 -15.14 -8.58
N GLU A 246 7.88 -15.08 -8.61
CA GLU A 246 8.71 -15.14 -9.82
C GLU A 246 9.04 -16.57 -10.27
N GLN A 247 8.69 -17.61 -9.51
CA GLN A 247 9.08 -19.01 -9.77
C GLN A 247 8.49 -19.57 -11.09
N ARG A 248 9.31 -20.32 -11.86
CA ARG A 248 8.96 -20.88 -13.19
C ARG A 248 9.19 -22.40 -13.26
N VAL A 249 10.35 -22.85 -12.82
CA VAL A 249 10.84 -24.24 -12.95
C VAL A 249 11.26 -24.79 -11.57
N TRP A 250 11.30 -26.11 -11.41
CA TRP A 250 11.43 -26.75 -10.09
C TRP A 250 12.68 -26.34 -9.27
N SER A 251 13.74 -25.86 -9.93
CA SER A 251 14.94 -25.33 -9.27
C SER A 251 14.75 -23.96 -8.59
N ASP A 252 13.68 -23.24 -8.89
CA ASP A 252 13.45 -21.87 -8.41
C ASP A 252 12.85 -21.83 -7.00
N ARG A 253 12.39 -22.99 -6.50
CA ARG A 253 11.71 -23.13 -5.21
C ARG A 253 12.68 -22.95 -4.01
N PRO A 254 12.19 -22.49 -2.86
CA PRO A 254 13.00 -22.47 -1.64
C PRO A 254 13.26 -23.90 -1.12
N LEU A 255 14.40 -24.10 -0.48
CA LEU A 255 14.83 -25.37 0.14
C LEU A 255 14.99 -25.22 1.66
N PRO A 256 14.79 -26.30 2.46
CA PRO A 256 15.00 -26.24 3.92
C PRO A 256 16.40 -25.77 4.34
N ALA A 257 17.40 -25.98 3.47
CA ALA A 257 18.79 -25.58 3.69
C ALA A 257 19.06 -24.08 3.51
N ASN A 258 18.21 -23.32 2.80
CA ASN A 258 18.44 -21.88 2.61
C ASN A 258 18.48 -21.13 3.96
N VAL A 259 19.31 -20.08 4.03
CA VAL A 259 19.56 -19.35 5.29
C VAL A 259 18.27 -18.84 5.93
N SER A 260 17.37 -18.26 5.13
CA SER A 260 16.08 -17.72 5.55
C SER A 260 14.96 -18.17 4.63
N TRP A 261 13.74 -18.14 5.16
CA TRP A 261 12.48 -18.37 4.46
C TRP A 261 11.57 -17.12 4.48
N ALA A 262 12.07 -16.00 5.00
CA ALA A 262 11.40 -14.69 5.07
C ALA A 262 11.77 -13.75 3.90
N ILE A 263 12.05 -14.33 2.73
CA ILE A 263 12.46 -13.66 1.49
C ILE A 263 11.50 -14.07 0.36
N GLU A 264 11.61 -13.43 -0.81
CA GLU A 264 10.63 -13.46 -1.93
C GLU A 264 10.02 -14.84 -2.30
N ASN A 265 10.74 -15.94 -2.08
CA ASN A 265 10.29 -17.29 -2.41
C ASN A 265 9.57 -18.04 -1.27
N GLY A 266 9.56 -17.50 -0.05
CA GLY A 266 8.82 -18.04 1.10
C GLY A 266 9.39 -19.34 1.71
N VAL A 267 8.51 -20.05 2.42
CA VAL A 267 8.80 -21.28 3.14
C VAL A 267 8.84 -22.50 2.19
N PRO A 268 9.78 -23.45 2.37
CA PRO A 268 9.81 -24.70 1.61
C PRO A 268 8.58 -25.57 1.78
N LEU A 269 8.16 -26.21 0.68
CA LEU A 269 7.05 -27.17 0.64
C LEU A 269 7.22 -28.31 1.66
N GLU A 270 8.45 -28.78 1.86
CA GLU A 270 8.78 -29.79 2.88
C GLU A 270 8.31 -29.39 4.29
N MET A 271 8.36 -28.09 4.61
CA MET A 271 7.92 -27.57 5.91
C MET A 271 6.40 -27.45 6.00
N ALA A 272 5.71 -27.16 4.89
CA ALA A 272 4.24 -27.18 4.86
C ALA A 272 3.71 -28.61 5.06
N ILE A 273 4.38 -29.60 4.47
CA ILE A 273 4.06 -31.03 4.66
C ILE A 273 4.38 -31.47 6.09
N ASP A 274 5.54 -31.11 6.66
CA ASP A 274 5.88 -31.42 8.06
C ASP A 274 4.91 -30.79 9.05
N LEU A 275 4.44 -29.56 8.81
CA LEU A 275 3.43 -28.91 9.65
C LEU A 275 2.08 -29.63 9.57
N ALA A 276 1.61 -29.97 8.36
CA ALA A 276 0.39 -30.75 8.14
C ALA A 276 0.45 -32.12 8.84
N ASN A 277 1.57 -32.83 8.71
CA ASN A 277 1.79 -34.12 9.38
C ASN A 277 1.79 -33.99 10.92
N LYS A 278 2.46 -32.98 11.50
CA LYS A 278 2.51 -32.76 12.96
C LYS A 278 1.18 -32.26 13.56
N THR A 279 0.37 -31.55 12.79
CA THR A 279 -0.96 -31.05 13.22
C THR A 279 -2.10 -31.98 12.82
N GLN A 280 -1.83 -33.01 12.01
CA GLN A 280 -2.83 -33.88 11.37
C GLN A 280 -3.94 -33.08 10.65
N ALA A 281 -3.57 -31.92 10.09
CA ALA A 281 -4.46 -31.03 9.36
C ALA A 281 -4.23 -31.17 7.85
N GLU A 282 -5.30 -31.09 7.06
CA GLU A 282 -5.24 -31.21 5.60
C GLU A 282 -4.58 -29.96 5.00
N PRO A 283 -3.45 -30.06 4.27
CA PRO A 283 -2.82 -28.90 3.66
C PRO A 283 -3.65 -28.41 2.47
N TRP A 284 -3.94 -27.11 2.46
CA TRP A 284 -4.40 -26.37 1.30
C TRP A 284 -3.21 -25.58 0.75
N LEU A 285 -2.71 -26.03 -0.39
CA LEU A 285 -1.51 -25.52 -1.02
C LEU A 285 -1.89 -24.62 -2.19
N ASN A 286 -1.29 -23.43 -2.23
CA ASN A 286 -1.40 -22.54 -3.36
C ASN A 286 -0.19 -22.76 -4.28
N MET A 287 -0.40 -22.71 -5.58
CA MET A 287 0.63 -22.93 -6.59
C MET A 287 0.85 -21.63 -7.38
N PRO A 288 2.10 -21.13 -7.52
CA PRO A 288 2.35 -19.91 -8.27
C PRO A 288 1.88 -20.00 -9.73
N VAL A 289 1.24 -18.95 -10.24
CA VAL A 289 0.55 -18.97 -11.54
C VAL A 289 1.48 -19.17 -12.76
N ARG A 290 2.79 -18.96 -12.58
CA ARG A 290 3.82 -18.90 -13.64
C ARG A 290 4.57 -20.19 -13.89
N VAL A 291 4.38 -21.22 -13.06
CA VAL A 291 5.18 -22.44 -13.11
C VAL A 291 4.80 -23.35 -14.28
N ASP A 292 5.77 -24.13 -14.76
CA ASP A 292 5.56 -25.11 -15.82
C ASP A 292 4.97 -26.45 -15.31
N ASP A 293 4.62 -27.31 -16.26
CA ASP A 293 3.99 -28.60 -15.99
C ASP A 293 4.91 -29.57 -15.21
N ASP A 294 6.24 -29.43 -15.33
CA ASP A 294 7.23 -30.23 -14.61
C ASP A 294 7.34 -29.81 -13.14
N TYR A 295 7.37 -28.50 -12.85
CA TYR A 295 7.22 -27.97 -11.49
C TYR A 295 5.97 -28.54 -10.83
N MET A 296 4.81 -28.49 -11.50
CA MET A 296 3.55 -29.02 -10.95
C MET A 296 3.63 -30.51 -10.66
N GLN A 297 4.28 -31.29 -11.54
CA GLN A 297 4.45 -32.72 -11.36
C GLN A 297 5.40 -33.04 -10.20
N GLN A 298 6.55 -32.36 -10.09
CA GLN A 298 7.52 -32.60 -9.01
C GLN A 298 6.97 -32.13 -7.64
N TYR A 299 6.20 -31.04 -7.61
CA TYR A 299 5.49 -30.57 -6.41
C TYR A 299 4.44 -31.61 -5.96
N ALA A 300 3.61 -32.10 -6.88
CA ALA A 300 2.63 -33.15 -6.59
C ALA A 300 3.28 -34.45 -6.11
N GLN A 301 4.41 -34.84 -6.70
CA GLN A 301 5.18 -36.02 -6.31
C GLN A 301 5.76 -35.87 -4.89
N LEU A 302 6.32 -34.70 -4.55
CA LEU A 302 6.88 -34.45 -3.21
C LEU A 302 5.80 -34.49 -2.12
N VAL A 303 4.61 -33.94 -2.38
CA VAL A 303 3.46 -34.08 -1.46
C VAL A 303 3.02 -35.54 -1.36
N LYS A 304 2.90 -36.27 -2.48
CA LYS A 304 2.51 -37.69 -2.48
C LYS A 304 3.44 -38.57 -1.64
N ASP A 305 4.75 -38.30 -1.69
CA ASP A 305 5.77 -39.12 -1.05
C ASP A 305 5.99 -38.78 0.45
N GLN A 306 5.54 -37.62 0.93
CA GLN A 306 5.81 -37.14 2.30
C GLN A 306 4.57 -36.80 3.14
N LEU A 307 3.40 -36.53 2.54
CA LEU A 307 2.17 -36.25 3.27
C LEU A 307 1.55 -37.56 3.78
N ASP A 308 1.26 -37.61 5.09
CA ASP A 308 0.60 -38.73 5.79
C ASP A 308 -0.54 -39.32 4.95
N GLU A 309 -0.52 -40.64 4.74
CA GLU A 309 -1.43 -41.34 3.82
C GLU A 309 -2.92 -41.19 4.17
N ASN A 310 -3.22 -40.81 5.41
CA ASN A 310 -4.57 -40.54 5.92
C ASN A 310 -5.06 -39.10 5.66
N LEU A 311 -4.18 -38.19 5.23
CA LEU A 311 -4.51 -36.80 4.89
C LEU A 311 -4.82 -36.64 3.40
N THR A 312 -5.83 -35.82 3.12
CA THR A 312 -6.09 -35.25 1.80
C THR A 312 -5.34 -33.93 1.62
N VAL A 313 -5.06 -33.55 0.38
CA VAL A 313 -4.47 -32.25 0.00
C VAL A 313 -5.47 -31.47 -0.85
N ARG A 314 -5.65 -30.19 -0.51
CA ARG A 314 -6.32 -29.20 -1.38
C ARG A 314 -5.28 -28.46 -2.20
N ILE A 315 -5.52 -28.28 -3.49
CA ILE A 315 -4.61 -27.60 -4.40
C ILE A 315 -5.34 -26.50 -5.19
N GLU A 316 -4.80 -25.28 -5.12
CA GLU A 316 -5.34 -24.05 -5.71
C GLU A 316 -4.27 -23.37 -6.56
N LEU A 317 -4.64 -22.79 -7.72
CA LEU A 317 -3.72 -22.06 -8.59
C LEU A 317 -3.80 -20.56 -8.29
N GLY A 318 -2.69 -19.95 -7.84
CA GLY A 318 -2.63 -18.54 -7.45
C GLY A 318 -3.53 -18.20 -6.25
N ASN A 319 -4.01 -16.94 -6.23
CA ASN A 319 -5.09 -16.44 -5.37
C ASN A 319 -5.84 -15.33 -6.13
N GLU A 320 -7.15 -15.20 -5.95
CA GLU A 320 -7.98 -14.08 -6.43
C GLU A 320 -7.62 -13.53 -7.84
N ILE A 321 -7.50 -14.39 -8.85
CA ILE A 321 -7.09 -13.98 -10.22
C ILE A 321 -8.11 -13.05 -10.92
N TRP A 322 -9.29 -12.88 -10.32
CA TRP A 322 -10.30 -11.88 -10.70
C TRP A 322 -10.00 -10.46 -10.18
N ASN A 323 -9.10 -10.29 -9.21
CA ASN A 323 -8.88 -9.06 -8.47
C ASN A 323 -7.82 -8.16 -9.15
N ASP A 324 -8.18 -6.90 -9.39
CA ASP A 324 -7.30 -5.88 -10.00
C ASP A 324 -6.53 -5.03 -8.96
N ALA A 325 -6.63 -5.34 -7.66
CA ALA A 325 -5.83 -4.70 -6.62
C ALA A 325 -4.37 -5.18 -6.62
N TYR A 326 -3.45 -4.35 -6.12
CA TYR A 326 -2.07 -4.77 -5.84
C TYR A 326 -2.02 -5.68 -4.60
N PRO A 327 -1.26 -6.79 -4.59
CA PRO A 327 -0.38 -7.28 -5.67
C PRO A 327 -1.05 -8.22 -6.69
N TYR A 328 -2.29 -8.69 -6.46
CA TYR A 328 -2.99 -9.69 -7.28
C TYR A 328 -3.03 -9.36 -8.78
N ILE A 329 -3.15 -8.09 -9.14
CA ILE A 329 -3.08 -7.55 -10.51
C ILE A 329 -1.85 -8.03 -11.31
N ILE A 330 -0.73 -8.34 -10.65
CA ILE A 330 0.50 -8.83 -11.30
C ILE A 330 0.29 -10.25 -11.87
N ASP A 331 -0.43 -11.10 -11.14
CA ASP A 331 -0.81 -12.45 -11.54
C ASP A 331 -1.96 -12.41 -12.55
N ALA A 332 -2.93 -11.53 -12.29
CA ALA A 332 -4.09 -11.29 -13.14
C ALA A 332 -3.68 -10.83 -14.56
N ASN A 333 -2.78 -9.84 -14.68
CA ASN A 333 -2.27 -9.36 -15.96
C ASN A 333 -1.41 -10.42 -16.69
N TRP A 334 -0.66 -11.25 -15.96
CA TRP A 334 0.10 -12.34 -16.57
C TRP A 334 -0.84 -13.42 -17.15
N MET A 335 -1.87 -13.82 -16.41
CA MET A 335 -2.89 -14.76 -16.90
C MET A 335 -3.65 -14.21 -18.12
N GLU A 336 -3.97 -12.91 -18.12
CA GLU A 336 -4.56 -12.23 -19.28
C GLU A 336 -3.66 -12.30 -20.51
N ALA A 337 -2.37 -11.95 -20.38
CA ALA A 337 -1.42 -11.98 -21.47
C ALA A 337 -1.31 -13.40 -22.08
N ARG A 338 -1.26 -14.45 -21.25
CA ARG A 338 -1.26 -15.85 -21.72
C ARG A 338 -2.58 -16.26 -22.36
N GLY A 339 -3.71 -15.74 -21.90
CA GLY A 339 -5.01 -15.90 -22.58
C GLY A 339 -5.02 -15.29 -23.98
N ARG A 340 -4.48 -14.07 -24.13
CA ARG A 340 -4.34 -13.38 -25.43
C ARG A 340 -3.37 -14.10 -26.38
N GLU A 341 -2.25 -14.62 -25.87
CA GLU A 341 -1.30 -15.44 -26.62
C GLU A 341 -1.90 -16.79 -27.06
N THR A 342 -2.72 -17.43 -26.20
CA THR A 342 -3.39 -18.70 -26.50
C THR A 342 -4.49 -18.51 -27.57
N TRP A 343 -5.29 -17.44 -27.46
CA TRP A 343 -6.50 -17.23 -28.25
C TRP A 343 -6.52 -15.92 -29.05
N PRO A 344 -5.48 -15.59 -29.84
CA PRO A 344 -5.32 -14.26 -30.47
C PRO A 344 -6.41 -13.88 -31.49
N ASN A 345 -7.26 -14.85 -31.89
CA ASN A 345 -8.35 -14.65 -32.84
C ASN A 345 -9.76 -14.77 -32.21
N ALA A 346 -9.88 -14.96 -30.89
CA ALA A 346 -11.19 -15.15 -30.24
C ALA A 346 -12.05 -13.87 -30.18
N GLY A 347 -11.42 -12.70 -30.21
CA GLY A 347 -12.14 -11.41 -30.16
C GLY A 347 -12.77 -11.09 -28.81
N ALA A 348 -12.37 -11.80 -27.75
CA ALA A 348 -12.82 -11.57 -26.39
C ALA A 348 -12.18 -10.30 -25.76
N ASP A 349 -12.69 -9.87 -24.61
CA ASP A 349 -12.10 -8.76 -23.85
C ASP A 349 -10.97 -9.21 -22.89
N ALA A 350 -10.36 -8.25 -22.22
CA ALA A 350 -9.25 -8.42 -21.28
C ALA A 350 -9.55 -9.45 -20.17
N PHE A 351 -10.66 -9.24 -19.47
CA PHE A 351 -11.06 -10.04 -18.32
C PHE A 351 -11.49 -11.44 -18.77
N ASP A 352 -12.15 -11.53 -19.92
CA ASP A 352 -12.51 -12.80 -20.54
C ASP A 352 -11.29 -13.68 -20.87
N TYR A 353 -10.23 -13.12 -21.47
CA TYR A 353 -8.99 -13.87 -21.72
C TYR A 353 -8.36 -14.36 -20.41
N ARG A 354 -8.35 -13.50 -19.39
CA ARG A 354 -7.84 -13.81 -18.04
C ARG A 354 -8.58 -14.99 -17.41
N LEU A 355 -9.91 -14.91 -17.30
CA LEU A 355 -10.75 -15.92 -16.65
C LEU A 355 -10.71 -17.26 -17.41
N ASN A 356 -10.70 -17.24 -18.74
CA ASN A 356 -10.60 -18.47 -19.54
C ASN A 356 -9.23 -19.14 -19.41
N TYR A 357 -8.14 -18.37 -19.36
CA TYR A 357 -6.79 -18.95 -19.23
C TYR A 357 -6.55 -19.48 -17.82
N PHE A 358 -7.04 -18.77 -16.80
CA PHE A 358 -7.04 -19.21 -15.41
C PHE A 358 -7.77 -20.55 -15.25
N GLY A 359 -9.06 -20.63 -15.63
CA GLY A 359 -9.83 -21.87 -15.52
C GLY A 359 -9.18 -23.05 -16.25
N LYS A 360 -8.65 -22.80 -17.46
CA LYS A 360 -7.85 -23.77 -18.23
C LYS A 360 -6.66 -24.28 -17.42
N ARG A 361 -5.84 -23.38 -16.87
CA ARG A 361 -4.60 -23.80 -16.21
C ARG A 361 -4.84 -24.44 -14.85
N THR A 362 -5.92 -24.09 -14.14
CA THR A 362 -6.40 -24.83 -12.96
C THR A 362 -6.82 -26.25 -13.34
N ALA A 363 -7.62 -26.43 -14.38
CA ALA A 363 -8.00 -27.77 -14.86
C ALA A 363 -6.79 -28.62 -15.32
N GLN A 364 -5.79 -28.02 -15.97
CA GLN A 364 -4.53 -28.70 -16.31
C GLN A 364 -3.70 -29.08 -15.06
N MET A 365 -3.65 -28.22 -14.03
CA MET A 365 -2.99 -28.53 -12.76
C MET A 365 -3.65 -29.78 -12.12
N CYS A 366 -4.98 -29.82 -12.09
CA CYS A 366 -5.73 -30.95 -11.55
C CYS A 366 -5.46 -32.26 -12.29
N GLN A 367 -5.32 -32.21 -13.61
CA GLN A 367 -4.95 -33.37 -14.42
C GLN A 367 -3.53 -33.88 -14.08
N ILE A 368 -2.55 -32.97 -13.92
CA ILE A 368 -1.17 -33.31 -13.54
C ILE A 368 -1.13 -33.93 -12.13
N TRP A 369 -1.80 -33.30 -11.16
CA TRP A 369 -1.83 -33.78 -9.77
C TRP A 369 -2.54 -35.13 -9.64
N LYS A 370 -3.75 -35.29 -10.19
CA LYS A 370 -4.49 -36.56 -10.14
C LYS A 370 -3.78 -37.67 -10.92
N ALA A 371 -3.08 -37.36 -12.01
CA ALA A 371 -2.23 -38.34 -12.71
C ALA A 371 -1.00 -38.75 -11.88
N THR A 372 -0.38 -37.83 -11.13
CA THR A 372 0.78 -38.09 -10.26
C THR A 372 0.38 -38.92 -9.04
N PHE A 373 -0.76 -38.60 -8.42
CA PHE A 373 -1.36 -39.38 -7.34
C PHE A 373 -1.86 -40.76 -7.81
N ALA A 374 -2.32 -40.87 -9.07
CA ALA A 374 -2.68 -42.12 -9.74
C ALA A 374 -3.77 -42.94 -9.01
N ASP A 375 -3.40 -44.06 -8.40
CA ASP A 375 -4.30 -44.88 -7.56
C ASP A 375 -4.77 -44.14 -6.30
N GLN A 376 -3.99 -43.15 -5.84
CA GLN A 376 -4.33 -42.26 -4.73
C GLN A 376 -5.01 -40.96 -5.17
N ALA A 377 -5.50 -40.83 -6.42
CA ALA A 377 -6.07 -39.57 -6.93
C ALA A 377 -7.21 -38.99 -6.07
N GLY A 378 -7.94 -39.83 -5.32
CA GLY A 378 -8.96 -39.39 -4.36
C GLY A 378 -8.42 -38.67 -3.11
N ARG A 379 -7.10 -38.62 -2.89
CA ARG A 379 -6.47 -37.75 -1.86
C ARG A 379 -6.34 -36.29 -2.31
N VAL A 380 -6.56 -35.97 -3.60
CA VAL A 380 -6.42 -34.62 -4.16
C VAL A 380 -7.81 -34.00 -4.37
N ASN A 381 -8.14 -32.99 -3.57
CA ASN A 381 -9.28 -32.10 -3.81
C ASN A 381 -8.79 -30.87 -4.57
N CYS A 382 -9.33 -30.64 -5.75
CA CYS A 382 -8.85 -29.62 -6.66
C CYS A 382 -9.78 -28.40 -6.66
N VAL A 383 -9.20 -27.24 -6.35
CA VAL A 383 -9.93 -26.02 -6.01
C VAL A 383 -9.90 -25.02 -7.17
N MET A 384 -11.08 -24.56 -7.58
CA MET A 384 -11.25 -23.39 -8.44
C MET A 384 -11.52 -22.15 -7.57
N GLY A 385 -10.54 -21.26 -7.41
CA GLY A 385 -10.72 -19.99 -6.70
C GLY A 385 -11.61 -19.01 -7.48
N GLY A 386 -12.59 -18.41 -6.81
CA GLY A 386 -13.60 -17.52 -7.39
C GLY A 386 -13.81 -16.23 -6.59
N PHE A 387 -14.82 -15.44 -6.95
CA PHE A 387 -15.20 -14.17 -6.34
C PHE A 387 -16.57 -14.29 -5.65
N VAL A 388 -16.68 -13.95 -4.37
CA VAL A 388 -17.94 -14.05 -3.61
C VAL A 388 -19.08 -13.22 -4.21
N ALA A 389 -18.83 -11.93 -4.52
CA ALA A 389 -19.88 -10.97 -4.83
C ALA A 389 -20.30 -10.92 -6.31
N ASN A 390 -19.80 -11.85 -7.15
CA ASN A 390 -20.18 -11.89 -8.56
C ASN A 390 -20.16 -13.32 -9.14
N VAL A 391 -21.30 -14.00 -9.04
CA VAL A 391 -21.50 -15.38 -9.53
C VAL A 391 -21.26 -15.54 -11.04
N TRP A 392 -21.29 -14.48 -11.85
CA TRP A 392 -20.93 -14.54 -13.28
C TRP A 392 -19.44 -14.85 -13.49
N VAL A 393 -18.55 -14.30 -12.66
CA VAL A 393 -17.10 -14.58 -12.73
C VAL A 393 -16.86 -16.07 -12.51
N ASN A 394 -17.50 -16.63 -11.48
CA ASN A 394 -17.36 -18.03 -11.09
C ASN A 394 -17.94 -18.97 -12.16
N ARG A 395 -19.09 -18.61 -12.73
CA ARG A 395 -19.62 -19.31 -13.91
C ARG A 395 -18.67 -19.26 -15.10
N ARG A 396 -18.01 -18.11 -15.33
CA ARG A 396 -17.12 -17.91 -16.49
C ARG A 396 -15.84 -18.76 -16.44
N ILE A 397 -15.21 -18.87 -15.26
CA ILE A 397 -14.04 -19.74 -15.03
C ILE A 397 -14.40 -21.23 -15.07
N LEU A 398 -15.60 -21.60 -14.60
CA LEU A 398 -16.10 -22.99 -14.62
C LEU A 398 -16.49 -23.44 -16.04
N ASP A 399 -17.24 -22.62 -16.79
CA ASP A 399 -17.62 -22.89 -18.17
C ASP A 399 -16.42 -22.85 -19.13
N CYS A 400 -15.48 -21.93 -18.90
CA CYS A 400 -14.18 -21.93 -19.58
C CYS A 400 -14.26 -21.90 -21.13
N PRO A 401 -15.21 -21.15 -21.75
CA PRO A 401 -15.70 -21.46 -23.09
C PRO A 401 -14.67 -21.40 -24.22
N LEU A 402 -13.60 -20.59 -24.11
CA LEU A 402 -12.55 -20.57 -25.12
C LEU A 402 -11.83 -21.92 -25.18
N TRP A 403 -11.45 -22.49 -24.02
CA TRP A 403 -10.81 -23.82 -23.96
C TRP A 403 -11.82 -24.96 -24.16
N ALA A 404 -13.06 -24.81 -23.68
CA ALA A 404 -14.10 -25.80 -23.93
C ALA A 404 -14.39 -25.96 -25.43
N SER A 405 -14.25 -24.90 -26.23
CA SER A 405 -14.37 -24.97 -27.69
C SER A 405 -13.29 -25.85 -28.36
N GLU A 406 -12.12 -26.00 -27.71
CA GLU A 406 -11.03 -26.89 -28.15
C GLU A 406 -11.23 -28.34 -27.67
N ARG A 407 -12.13 -28.58 -26.70
CA ARG A 407 -12.35 -29.86 -26.02
C ARG A 407 -13.76 -30.43 -26.23
N GLU A 408 -14.32 -30.24 -27.43
CA GLU A 408 -15.66 -30.72 -27.82
C GLU A 408 -16.82 -30.24 -26.90
N GLY A 409 -16.61 -29.14 -26.17
CA GLY A 409 -17.56 -28.57 -25.20
C GLY A 409 -17.30 -28.94 -23.74
N ARG A 410 -16.29 -29.75 -23.43
CA ARG A 410 -15.91 -30.10 -22.05
C ARG A 410 -15.47 -28.87 -21.24
N LYS A 411 -16.12 -28.65 -20.11
CA LYS A 411 -15.91 -27.48 -19.23
C LYS A 411 -14.65 -27.63 -18.36
N CYS A 412 -14.12 -26.54 -17.81
CA CYS A 412 -13.05 -26.61 -16.79
C CYS A 412 -13.57 -27.18 -15.46
N ALA A 413 -14.86 -27.01 -15.17
CA ALA A 413 -15.54 -27.64 -14.03
C ALA A 413 -15.41 -29.17 -13.98
N GLU A 414 -15.29 -29.87 -15.13
CA GLU A 414 -15.20 -31.34 -15.19
C GLU A 414 -13.83 -31.92 -14.76
N ASP A 415 -12.88 -31.05 -14.40
CA ASP A 415 -11.53 -31.40 -14.00
C ASP A 415 -11.21 -30.98 -12.54
N VAL A 416 -12.12 -30.27 -11.85
CA VAL A 416 -12.00 -29.80 -10.44
C VAL A 416 -13.03 -30.48 -9.53
N ASP A 417 -12.89 -30.32 -8.20
CA ASP A 417 -13.79 -30.93 -7.19
C ASP A 417 -14.54 -29.88 -6.35
N SER A 418 -13.95 -28.69 -6.16
CA SER A 418 -14.54 -27.61 -5.37
C SER A 418 -14.44 -26.24 -6.06
N LEU A 419 -15.44 -25.40 -5.82
CA LEU A 419 -15.40 -23.95 -6.01
C LEU A 419 -15.06 -23.32 -4.65
N ALA A 420 -14.11 -22.39 -4.62
CA ALA A 420 -13.80 -21.64 -3.41
C ALA A 420 -14.12 -20.15 -3.57
N ILE A 421 -14.70 -19.54 -2.53
CA ILE A 421 -14.98 -18.10 -2.47
C ILE A 421 -14.44 -17.48 -1.17
N GLY A 422 -14.34 -16.15 -1.12
CA GLY A 422 -13.96 -15.41 0.08
C GLY A 422 -15.16 -14.78 0.79
N PRO A 423 -15.91 -15.48 1.67
CA PRO A 423 -17.07 -14.93 2.37
C PRO A 423 -16.67 -13.93 3.46
N TYR A 424 -16.46 -12.68 3.05
CA TYR A 424 -16.20 -11.54 3.91
C TYR A 424 -17.45 -10.70 4.16
N PHE A 425 -17.76 -10.39 5.42
CA PHE A 425 -18.85 -9.49 5.78
C PHE A 425 -18.36 -8.06 6.11
N GLY A 426 -19.15 -7.07 5.70
CA GLY A 426 -18.94 -5.66 6.05
C GLY A 426 -18.02 -4.87 5.12
N GLY A 427 -17.59 -5.45 3.98
CA GLY A 427 -16.61 -4.83 3.08
C GLY A 427 -16.97 -3.46 2.49
N TYR A 428 -18.24 -3.03 2.58
CA TYR A 428 -18.71 -1.70 2.15
C TYR A 428 -18.67 -0.62 3.26
N VAL A 429 -18.51 -1.02 4.53
CA VAL A 429 -18.53 -0.11 5.71
C VAL A 429 -17.48 1.00 5.61
N ASN A 430 -16.38 0.70 4.93
CA ASN A 430 -15.24 1.59 4.68
C ASN A 430 -15.46 2.66 3.59
N ASN A 431 -16.58 2.62 2.87
CA ASN A 431 -16.78 3.47 1.71
C ASN A 431 -16.89 4.94 2.15
N ASP A 432 -16.20 5.82 1.42
CA ASP A 432 -16.13 7.27 1.64
C ASP A 432 -17.52 7.93 1.83
N ARG A 433 -18.58 7.39 1.22
CA ARG A 433 -19.98 7.82 1.40
C ARG A 433 -20.46 7.76 2.86
N TYR A 434 -19.92 6.83 3.66
CA TYR A 434 -20.29 6.64 5.06
C TYR A 434 -19.33 7.35 6.03
N LEU A 435 -18.18 7.85 5.56
CA LEU A 435 -17.18 8.54 6.39
C LEU A 435 -17.80 9.64 7.28
N PRO A 436 -18.68 10.53 6.78
CA PRO A 436 -19.31 11.55 7.62
C PRO A 436 -20.19 10.98 8.74
N LEU A 437 -20.87 9.85 8.52
CA LEU A 437 -21.71 9.20 9.54
C LEU A 437 -20.84 8.59 10.65
N TRP A 438 -19.69 8.00 10.30
CA TRP A 438 -18.73 7.50 11.28
C TRP A 438 -18.11 8.64 12.11
N THR A 439 -17.76 9.78 11.46
CA THR A 439 -17.25 10.97 12.15
C THR A 439 -18.31 11.62 13.05
N ASP A 440 -19.55 11.74 12.60
CA ASP A 440 -20.67 12.26 13.42
C ASP A 440 -20.91 11.38 14.66
N TRP A 441 -20.96 10.04 14.50
CA TRP A 441 -21.17 9.12 15.63
C TRP A 441 -20.01 9.12 16.62
N LEU A 442 -18.76 9.19 16.16
CA LEU A 442 -17.59 9.36 17.05
C LEU A 442 -17.62 10.70 17.80
N THR A 443 -18.15 11.74 17.18
CA THR A 443 -18.27 13.08 17.77
C THR A 443 -19.42 13.15 18.80
N GLU A 444 -20.44 12.31 18.66
CA GLU A 444 -21.51 12.13 19.65
C GLU A 444 -21.05 11.28 20.86
N ASP A 445 -20.58 10.05 20.62
CA ASP A 445 -20.00 9.15 21.63
C ASP A 445 -19.24 7.98 20.95
N PRO A 446 -17.94 7.75 21.22
CA PRO A 446 -17.21 6.60 20.70
C PRO A 446 -17.86 5.24 21.01
N ALA A 447 -18.56 5.08 22.14
CA ALA A 447 -19.32 3.86 22.43
C ALA A 447 -20.53 3.71 21.51
N LEU A 448 -21.21 4.82 21.19
CA LEU A 448 -22.31 4.83 20.21
C LEU A 448 -21.80 4.45 18.82
N ALA A 449 -20.60 4.86 18.40
CA ALA A 449 -20.03 4.45 17.12
C ALA A 449 -19.86 2.92 17.00
N ILE A 450 -19.46 2.24 18.09
CA ILE A 450 -19.41 0.77 18.13
C ILE A 450 -20.80 0.15 18.13
N ASP A 451 -21.74 0.70 18.91
CA ASP A 451 -23.14 0.24 18.92
C ASP A 451 -23.79 0.37 17.53
N ARG A 452 -23.47 1.43 16.80
CA ARG A 452 -23.91 1.68 15.41
C ARG A 452 -23.23 0.73 14.42
N LEU A 453 -21.94 0.44 14.57
CA LEU A 453 -21.24 -0.58 13.79
C LEU A 453 -21.92 -1.95 13.93
N PHE A 454 -22.26 -2.38 15.16
CA PHE A 454 -22.94 -3.66 15.35
C PHE A 454 -24.43 -3.63 14.96
N ALA A 455 -25.11 -2.49 15.07
CA ALA A 455 -26.43 -2.33 14.46
C ALA A 455 -26.35 -2.46 12.92
N GLU A 456 -25.31 -1.93 12.29
CA GLU A 456 -25.11 -2.09 10.85
C GLU A 456 -24.81 -3.54 10.45
N ILE A 457 -23.89 -4.20 11.16
CA ILE A 457 -23.50 -5.59 10.87
C ILE A 457 -24.70 -6.56 10.94
N ASN A 458 -25.60 -6.35 11.90
CA ASN A 458 -26.70 -7.27 12.22
C ASN A 458 -28.10 -6.81 11.72
N GLN A 459 -28.27 -5.56 11.26
CA GLN A 459 -29.60 -4.99 10.94
C GLN A 459 -29.63 -4.05 9.71
N GLY A 460 -28.50 -3.49 9.25
CA GLY A 460 -28.45 -2.64 8.05
C GLY A 460 -29.03 -1.23 8.20
N ILE A 461 -28.66 -0.51 9.27
CA ILE A 461 -29.14 0.85 9.56
C ILE A 461 -28.62 1.93 8.60
N LEU A 462 -27.49 1.73 7.93
CA LEU A 462 -26.91 2.67 6.97
C LEU A 462 -27.79 2.84 5.73
N ARG A 463 -28.58 1.82 5.36
CA ARG A 463 -29.50 1.91 4.20
C ARG A 463 -30.53 3.02 4.45
N ASP A 464 -31.25 2.96 5.56
CA ASP A 464 -32.27 3.95 5.93
C ASP A 464 -31.70 5.38 6.12
N LEU A 465 -30.43 5.49 6.53
CA LEU A 465 -29.77 6.77 6.79
C LEU A 465 -29.14 7.41 5.54
N SER A 466 -28.71 6.62 4.57
CA SER A 466 -27.96 7.09 3.39
C SER A 466 -28.72 7.03 2.07
N TYR A 467 -29.86 6.33 2.01
CA TYR A 467 -30.56 5.97 0.76
C TYR A 467 -30.74 7.14 -0.22
N ASP A 468 -30.26 6.94 -1.45
CA ASP A 468 -30.38 7.90 -2.54
C ASP A 468 -31.11 7.26 -3.73
N PRO A 469 -32.32 7.70 -4.10
CA PRO A 469 -33.08 7.12 -5.20
C PRO A 469 -32.47 7.33 -6.59
N GLU A 470 -31.42 8.15 -6.74
CA GLU A 470 -30.70 8.33 -8.02
C GLU A 470 -29.53 7.33 -8.18
N LEU A 471 -29.09 6.67 -7.10
CA LEU A 471 -28.02 5.67 -7.12
C LEU A 471 -28.55 4.23 -7.23
N PRO A 472 -27.87 3.34 -7.97
CA PRO A 472 -28.27 1.94 -8.10
C PRO A 472 -28.08 1.15 -6.79
N ASP A 473 -28.84 0.08 -6.57
CA ASP A 473 -28.81 -0.70 -5.31
C ASP A 473 -27.43 -1.19 -4.89
N TRP A 474 -26.55 -1.55 -5.83
CA TRP A 474 -25.18 -1.99 -5.54
C TRP A 474 -24.27 -0.87 -4.97
N ALA A 475 -24.66 0.40 -5.13
CA ALA A 475 -23.97 1.56 -4.56
C ALA A 475 -24.57 2.02 -3.22
N GLN A 476 -25.67 1.40 -2.76
CA GLN A 476 -26.29 1.64 -1.46
C GLN A 476 -25.70 0.71 -0.39
N ALA A 477 -25.99 0.98 0.89
CA ALA A 477 -25.88 -0.04 1.91
C ALA A 477 -26.93 -1.15 1.68
N PRO A 478 -26.60 -2.42 1.95
CA PRO A 478 -27.50 -3.55 1.76
C PRO A 478 -28.68 -3.52 2.74
N GLU A 479 -29.79 -4.13 2.35
CA GLU A 479 -30.93 -4.36 3.23
C GLU A 479 -30.59 -5.51 4.22
N GLY A 480 -30.86 -5.32 5.51
CA GLY A 480 -30.47 -6.26 6.58
C GLY A 480 -29.00 -6.17 7.01
N GLY A 481 -28.14 -5.47 6.25
CA GLY A 481 -26.76 -5.17 6.64
C GLY A 481 -25.74 -6.24 6.24
N ALA A 482 -24.60 -6.23 6.93
CA ALA A 482 -23.38 -6.92 6.49
C ALA A 482 -23.53 -8.45 6.43
N LEU A 483 -24.15 -9.06 7.45
CA LEU A 483 -24.34 -10.51 7.48
C LEU A 483 -25.35 -10.96 6.41
N THR A 484 -26.50 -10.29 6.32
CA THR A 484 -27.54 -10.58 5.32
C THR A 484 -27.04 -10.45 3.88
N GLN A 485 -26.22 -9.44 3.58
CA GLN A 485 -25.57 -9.31 2.28
C GLN A 485 -24.68 -10.52 1.95
N THR A 486 -23.87 -10.93 2.92
CA THR A 486 -22.88 -12.00 2.73
C THR A 486 -23.55 -13.37 2.62
N GLN A 487 -24.62 -13.61 3.38
CA GLN A 487 -25.51 -14.76 3.25
C GLN A 487 -26.10 -14.86 1.83
N GLY A 488 -26.60 -13.77 1.26
CA GLY A 488 -27.10 -13.74 -0.11
C GLY A 488 -26.04 -14.13 -1.15
N PHE A 489 -24.79 -13.66 -0.99
CA PHE A 489 -23.68 -14.08 -1.84
C PHE A 489 -23.29 -15.57 -1.65
N ILE A 490 -23.41 -16.11 -0.43
CA ILE A 490 -23.19 -17.54 -0.17
C ILE A 490 -24.28 -18.37 -0.89
N ASP A 491 -25.55 -18.01 -0.77
CA ASP A 491 -26.68 -18.72 -1.41
C ASP A 491 -26.57 -18.76 -2.95
N GLU A 492 -26.14 -17.66 -3.59
CA GLU A 492 -25.88 -17.63 -5.03
C GLU A 492 -24.74 -18.59 -5.45
N ASN A 493 -23.66 -18.65 -4.67
CA ASN A 493 -22.51 -19.49 -4.97
C ASN A 493 -22.74 -20.97 -4.61
N ILE A 494 -23.54 -21.27 -3.58
CA ILE A 494 -24.08 -22.60 -3.31
C ILE A 494 -24.93 -23.07 -4.49
N THR A 495 -25.81 -22.20 -5.00
CA THR A 495 -26.66 -22.50 -6.16
C THR A 495 -25.81 -22.79 -7.40
N LEU A 496 -24.72 -22.03 -7.61
CA LEU A 496 -23.76 -22.29 -8.68
C LEU A 496 -23.01 -23.61 -8.49
N ALA A 497 -22.40 -23.86 -7.33
CA ALA A 497 -21.63 -25.07 -7.06
C ALA A 497 -22.46 -26.35 -7.28
N ASN A 498 -23.71 -26.35 -6.81
CA ASN A 498 -24.67 -27.44 -7.02
C ASN A 498 -25.03 -27.68 -8.50
N GLU A 499 -25.01 -26.65 -9.37
CA GLU A 499 -25.27 -26.83 -10.81
C GLU A 499 -24.16 -27.65 -11.50
N TYR A 500 -22.92 -27.50 -11.04
CA TYR A 500 -21.75 -28.20 -11.59
C TYR A 500 -21.39 -29.46 -10.80
N GLY A 501 -22.05 -29.72 -9.67
CA GLY A 501 -21.78 -30.88 -8.79
C GLY A 501 -20.50 -30.74 -7.97
N LEU A 502 -20.10 -29.51 -7.63
CA LEU A 502 -18.89 -29.19 -6.87
C LEU A 502 -19.20 -28.91 -5.40
N GLU A 503 -18.23 -29.14 -4.52
CA GLU A 503 -18.26 -28.59 -3.16
C GLU A 503 -18.11 -27.06 -3.21
N LEU A 504 -18.75 -26.33 -2.29
CA LEU A 504 -18.38 -24.93 -2.00
C LEU A 504 -17.52 -24.88 -0.75
N SER A 505 -16.30 -24.35 -0.86
CA SER A 505 -15.38 -24.07 0.26
C SER A 505 -15.17 -22.56 0.41
N ALA A 506 -14.81 -22.09 1.61
CA ALA A 506 -14.26 -20.75 1.78
C ALA A 506 -12.74 -20.83 1.69
N TYR A 507 -12.07 -20.01 0.88
CA TYR A 507 -10.59 -19.93 0.91
C TYR A 507 -10.09 -19.02 2.03
N GLU A 508 -10.84 -17.96 2.33
CA GLU A 508 -10.61 -16.97 3.38
C GLU A 508 -11.97 -16.37 3.79
N GLY A 509 -12.21 -16.07 5.08
CA GLY A 509 -13.44 -15.38 5.46
C GLY A 509 -13.46 -14.86 6.88
N GLY A 510 -14.44 -13.99 7.15
CA GLY A 510 -14.65 -13.28 8.42
C GLY A 510 -15.11 -11.84 8.19
N GLN A 511 -14.83 -10.96 9.14
CA GLN A 511 -15.08 -9.52 8.99
C GLN A 511 -14.11 -8.85 7.98
N HIS A 512 -14.54 -7.79 7.29
CA HIS A 512 -13.72 -6.93 6.43
C HIS A 512 -13.97 -5.44 6.76
N LEU A 513 -13.59 -5.04 7.97
CA LEU A 513 -13.69 -3.67 8.48
C LEU A 513 -12.32 -2.98 8.37
N THR A 514 -12.07 -2.31 7.24
CA THR A 514 -10.75 -1.75 6.90
C THR A 514 -10.85 -0.70 5.80
N PHE A 515 -10.07 0.39 5.91
CA PHE A 515 -9.95 1.39 4.83
C PHE A 515 -8.91 1.04 3.74
N ALA A 516 -8.28 -0.14 3.83
CA ALA A 516 -7.44 -0.74 2.79
C ALA A 516 -6.37 0.18 2.16
N GLY A 517 -5.26 0.35 2.88
CA GLY A 517 -4.07 1.05 2.37
C GLY A 517 -4.07 2.57 2.61
N ASP A 518 -5.21 3.24 2.48
CA ASP A 518 -5.33 4.68 2.80
C ASP A 518 -5.82 4.89 4.24
N MET A 519 -4.89 5.36 5.09
CA MET A 519 -5.09 5.60 6.51
C MET A 519 -4.89 7.07 6.88
N ARG A 520 -5.13 7.99 5.94
CA ARG A 520 -5.05 9.44 6.14
C ARG A 520 -6.34 10.03 6.68
N ASP A 521 -6.25 11.26 7.17
CA ASP A 521 -7.37 12.08 7.61
C ASP A 521 -8.28 11.36 8.64
N GLU A 522 -9.60 11.56 8.57
CA GLU A 522 -10.57 10.98 9.52
C GLU A 522 -10.55 9.44 9.53
N ARG A 523 -10.10 8.79 8.44
CA ARG A 523 -9.99 7.31 8.34
C ARG A 523 -9.10 6.73 9.44
N ALA A 524 -8.02 7.43 9.81
CA ALA A 524 -7.12 6.99 10.88
C ALA A 524 -7.86 6.84 12.23
N ILE A 525 -8.69 7.84 12.55
CA ILE A 525 -9.44 7.91 13.81
C ILE A 525 -10.57 6.87 13.80
N ILE A 526 -11.31 6.77 12.69
CA ILE A 526 -12.39 5.78 12.54
C ILE A 526 -11.85 4.35 12.56
N ASN A 527 -10.71 4.09 11.91
CA ASN A 527 -10.08 2.78 11.99
C ASN A 527 -9.69 2.45 13.43
N GLY A 528 -8.99 3.36 14.12
CA GLY A 528 -8.55 3.16 15.51
C GLY A 528 -9.69 2.98 16.51
N GLN A 529 -10.70 3.87 16.47
CA GLN A 529 -11.75 3.96 17.48
C GLN A 529 -13.03 3.19 17.12
N VAL A 530 -13.25 2.79 15.86
CA VAL A 530 -14.45 2.05 15.43
C VAL A 530 -14.08 0.66 14.89
N LEU A 531 -13.19 0.56 13.90
CA LEU A 531 -12.98 -0.70 13.17
C LEU A 531 -12.06 -1.69 13.92
N LEU A 532 -10.97 -1.20 14.52
CA LEU A 532 -10.07 -2.00 15.39
C LEU A 532 -10.75 -2.30 16.74
N ALA A 533 -11.41 -1.31 17.34
CA ALA A 533 -12.17 -1.50 18.57
C ALA A 533 -13.34 -2.49 18.37
N GLY A 534 -14.09 -2.38 17.28
CA GLY A 534 -15.14 -3.33 16.91
C GLY A 534 -14.63 -4.74 16.64
N ASN A 535 -13.38 -4.91 16.16
CA ASN A 535 -12.74 -6.22 16.04
C ASN A 535 -12.40 -6.89 17.39
N ARG A 536 -12.28 -6.10 18.45
CA ARG A 536 -11.97 -6.52 19.82
C ARG A 536 -13.21 -6.60 20.73
N ASP A 537 -14.34 -6.03 20.31
CA ASP A 537 -15.62 -6.11 21.02
C ASP A 537 -16.18 -7.55 21.00
N ALA A 538 -16.73 -8.00 22.14
CA ALA A 538 -17.30 -9.34 22.29
C ALA A 538 -18.39 -9.68 21.26
N ARG A 539 -19.13 -8.67 20.76
CA ARG A 539 -20.15 -8.82 19.71
C ARG A 539 -19.60 -9.27 18.37
N MET A 540 -18.30 -9.08 18.11
CA MET A 540 -17.64 -9.65 16.93
C MET A 540 -17.63 -11.19 16.98
N GLY A 541 -17.55 -11.78 18.18
CA GLY A 541 -17.73 -13.22 18.36
C GLY A 541 -19.13 -13.68 17.94
N THR A 542 -20.17 -12.95 18.32
CA THR A 542 -21.56 -13.22 17.91
C THR A 542 -21.73 -13.13 16.39
N ALA A 543 -21.14 -12.10 15.75
CA ALA A 543 -21.19 -11.94 14.29
C ALA A 543 -20.46 -13.09 13.56
N PHE A 544 -19.32 -13.54 14.07
CA PHE A 544 -18.63 -14.73 13.56
C PHE A 544 -19.48 -16.00 13.68
N SER A 545 -20.10 -16.25 14.85
CA SER A 545 -20.98 -17.42 15.04
C SER A 545 -22.19 -17.42 14.10
N GLN A 546 -22.84 -16.27 13.90
CA GLN A 546 -23.95 -16.15 12.92
C GLN A 546 -23.45 -16.42 11.50
N HIS A 547 -22.31 -15.85 11.10
CA HIS A 547 -21.75 -16.05 9.77
C HIS A 547 -21.34 -17.51 9.49
N PHE A 548 -20.80 -18.22 10.49
CA PHE A 548 -20.56 -19.65 10.39
C PHE A 548 -21.87 -20.46 10.28
N ASP A 549 -22.94 -20.02 10.95
CA ASP A 549 -24.27 -20.62 10.85
C ASP A 549 -24.89 -20.38 9.46
N ASP A 550 -24.74 -19.17 8.90
CA ASP A 550 -25.18 -18.84 7.54
C ASP A 550 -24.47 -19.74 6.51
N TRP A 551 -23.14 -19.87 6.60
CA TRP A 551 -22.34 -20.77 5.76
C TRP A 551 -22.79 -22.23 5.87
N ARG A 552 -22.92 -22.74 7.10
CA ARG A 552 -23.29 -24.13 7.39
C ARG A 552 -24.71 -24.45 6.94
N THR A 553 -25.66 -23.55 7.15
CA THR A 553 -27.08 -23.78 6.81
C THR A 553 -27.38 -23.65 5.32
N ALA A 554 -26.62 -22.82 4.59
CA ALA A 554 -26.62 -22.82 3.13
C ALA A 554 -26.01 -24.10 2.53
N GLY A 555 -25.21 -24.85 3.30
CA GLY A 555 -24.60 -26.12 2.88
C GLY A 555 -23.15 -26.01 2.43
N GLY A 556 -22.45 -24.95 2.82
CA GLY A 556 -21.01 -24.81 2.59
C GLY A 556 -20.20 -25.88 3.34
N THR A 557 -19.11 -26.32 2.72
CA THR A 557 -18.20 -27.36 3.28
C THR A 557 -17.12 -26.71 4.16
N LEU A 558 -15.84 -26.94 3.87
CA LEU A 558 -14.72 -26.39 4.63
C LEU A 558 -14.76 -24.86 4.63
N TYR A 559 -14.80 -24.29 5.84
CA TYR A 559 -14.65 -22.86 6.03
C TYR A 559 -13.20 -22.53 6.46
N MET A 560 -12.47 -21.75 5.68
CA MET A 560 -11.14 -21.24 6.06
C MET A 560 -11.24 -19.83 6.65
N VAL A 561 -10.89 -19.67 7.93
CA VAL A 561 -10.78 -18.33 8.55
C VAL A 561 -9.52 -17.60 8.03
N PHE A 562 -9.59 -16.27 7.90
CA PHE A 562 -8.58 -15.46 7.19
C PHE A 562 -7.13 -15.57 7.69
N GLN A 563 -6.87 -15.63 9.00
CA GLN A 563 -5.49 -15.67 9.52
C GLN A 563 -5.44 -16.10 10.98
N SER A 564 -4.49 -16.97 11.33
CA SER A 564 -4.26 -17.44 12.70
C SER A 564 -3.82 -16.33 13.64
N THR A 565 -2.59 -15.82 13.48
CA THR A 565 -1.98 -14.82 14.38
C THR A 565 -1.18 -13.81 13.57
N GLY A 566 -1.42 -12.52 13.80
CA GLY A 566 -0.71 -11.42 13.14
C GLY A 566 -1.20 -10.06 13.64
N ARG A 567 -0.38 -9.02 13.51
CA ARG A 567 -0.80 -7.66 13.87
C ARG A 567 -1.89 -7.17 12.92
N TRP A 568 -2.67 -6.18 13.39
CA TRP A 568 -3.41 -5.33 12.47
C TRP A 568 -2.43 -4.51 11.61
N GLY A 569 -2.80 -4.20 10.38
CA GLY A 569 -2.00 -3.41 9.46
C GLY A 569 -2.83 -2.39 8.68
N SER A 570 -2.25 -1.80 7.63
CA SER A 570 -2.95 -0.93 6.67
C SER A 570 -4.12 -1.62 5.95
N PHE A 571 -4.14 -2.95 5.95
CA PHE A 571 -5.23 -3.77 5.43
C PHE A 571 -6.26 -4.18 6.49
N GLY A 572 -6.09 -3.84 7.76
CA GLY A 572 -7.08 -4.07 8.84
C GLY A 572 -6.64 -5.10 9.89
N ALA A 573 -7.59 -5.51 10.75
CA ALA A 573 -7.38 -6.43 11.88
C ALA A 573 -8.04 -7.79 11.68
N PHE A 574 -7.77 -8.47 10.57
CA PHE A 574 -8.36 -9.78 10.30
C PHE A 574 -8.02 -10.90 11.32
N PRO A 575 -6.76 -11.08 11.80
CA PRO A 575 -6.33 -12.24 12.58
C PRO A 575 -7.17 -12.59 13.82
N LEU A 576 -7.18 -13.87 14.18
CA LEU A 576 -7.84 -14.36 15.41
C LEU A 576 -7.08 -13.99 16.68
N LYS A 577 -5.75 -13.85 16.60
CA LYS A 577 -4.87 -13.26 17.62
C LYS A 577 -4.00 -12.15 17.03
N GLU A 578 -3.72 -11.11 17.80
CA GLU A 578 -2.72 -10.10 17.45
C GLU A 578 -1.28 -10.55 17.74
N TYR A 579 -1.09 -11.44 18.72
CA TYR A 579 0.22 -12.02 19.09
C TYR A 579 0.09 -13.41 19.73
N GLN A 580 1.15 -14.22 19.65
CA GLN A 580 1.16 -15.65 20.00
C GLN A 580 0.54 -16.00 21.36
N GLN A 581 0.85 -15.19 22.38
CA GLN A 581 0.41 -15.38 23.76
C GLN A 581 -0.78 -14.50 24.17
N GLN A 582 -1.54 -13.95 23.22
CA GLN A 582 -2.68 -13.10 23.55
C GLN A 582 -3.73 -13.85 24.43
N PRO A 583 -4.19 -13.26 25.56
CA PRO A 583 -5.19 -13.88 26.42
C PRO A 583 -6.50 -14.19 25.70
N MET A 584 -7.09 -15.36 25.94
CA MET A 584 -8.34 -15.79 25.30
C MET A 584 -9.51 -14.81 25.53
N ALA A 585 -9.49 -14.08 26.65
CA ALA A 585 -10.49 -13.06 26.99
C ALA A 585 -10.43 -11.81 26.08
N GLU A 586 -9.31 -11.56 25.39
CA GLU A 586 -9.13 -10.46 24.44
C GLU A 586 -9.40 -10.87 22.98
N THR A 587 -9.67 -12.16 22.73
CA THR A 587 -9.75 -12.73 21.38
C THR A 587 -11.16 -13.26 21.08
N PRO A 588 -12.19 -12.39 20.96
CA PRO A 588 -13.58 -12.82 20.81
C PRO A 588 -13.81 -13.64 19.53
N LYS A 589 -13.08 -13.33 18.45
CA LYS A 589 -13.11 -14.10 17.19
C LYS A 589 -12.54 -15.51 17.37
N LEU A 590 -11.45 -15.67 18.11
CA LEU A 590 -10.86 -16.99 18.40
C LEU A 590 -11.80 -17.80 19.30
N ALA A 591 -12.32 -17.19 20.37
CA ALA A 591 -13.25 -17.84 21.29
C ALA A 591 -14.50 -18.34 20.55
N ALA A 592 -15.12 -17.51 19.70
CA ALA A 592 -16.25 -17.92 18.87
C ALA A 592 -15.89 -19.04 17.88
N THR A 593 -14.72 -18.97 17.23
CA THR A 593 -14.27 -19.99 16.27
C THR A 593 -14.05 -21.35 16.94
N LEU A 594 -13.36 -21.40 18.09
CA LEU A 594 -13.13 -22.64 18.83
C LEU A 594 -14.42 -23.19 19.46
N GLN A 595 -15.30 -22.33 19.96
CA GLN A 595 -16.62 -22.72 20.45
C GLN A 595 -17.47 -23.34 19.32
N TYR A 596 -17.45 -22.75 18.12
CA TYR A 596 -18.19 -23.27 16.97
C TYR A 596 -17.66 -24.63 16.47
N ILE A 597 -16.33 -24.84 16.50
CA ILE A 597 -15.71 -26.16 16.24
C ILE A 597 -16.18 -27.21 17.27
N SER A 598 -16.33 -26.81 18.55
CA SER A 598 -16.82 -27.69 19.62
C SER A 598 -18.31 -28.00 19.52
N ASP A 599 -19.15 -27.03 19.16
CA ASP A 599 -20.61 -27.19 19.11
C ASP A 599 -21.11 -27.86 17.83
N TYR A 600 -20.38 -27.70 16.72
CA TYR A 600 -20.75 -28.24 15.41
C TYR A 600 -19.64 -29.08 14.76
N PRO A 601 -19.24 -30.23 15.37
CA PRO A 601 -18.31 -31.16 14.77
C PRO A 601 -18.87 -31.74 13.45
N CYS A 602 -18.12 -31.54 12.36
CA CYS A 602 -18.32 -32.06 11.00
C CYS A 602 -19.77 -32.14 10.47
N TRP A 603 -20.18 -31.11 9.71
CA TRP A 603 -21.54 -30.96 9.19
C TRP A 603 -21.79 -31.44 7.75
N TRP A 604 -20.78 -31.90 7.01
CA TRP A 604 -20.93 -32.41 5.62
C TRP A 604 -20.45 -33.86 5.43
N GLU A 605 -20.91 -34.53 4.38
CA GLU A 605 -20.55 -35.93 4.08
C GLU A 605 -19.05 -36.06 3.76
N GLY A 606 -18.39 -37.09 4.32
CA GLY A 606 -16.94 -37.26 4.20
C GLY A 606 -16.10 -36.34 5.11
N CYS A 607 -16.72 -35.44 5.88
CA CYS A 607 -15.99 -34.62 6.85
C CYS A 607 -15.40 -35.47 7.99
N ASP A 608 -16.19 -36.29 8.68
CA ASP A 608 -15.73 -36.96 9.92
C ASP A 608 -14.63 -38.02 9.66
N ARG A 609 -13.38 -37.68 10.00
CA ARG A 609 -12.22 -38.56 9.81
C ARG A 609 -12.11 -39.68 10.82
N THR A 610 -12.95 -39.74 11.87
CA THR A 610 -12.88 -40.84 12.87
C THR A 610 -13.11 -42.23 12.26
N THR A 611 -13.72 -42.33 11.07
CA THR A 611 -13.88 -43.59 10.35
C THR A 611 -12.59 -44.13 9.72
N LEU A 612 -11.51 -43.33 9.71
CA LEU A 612 -10.14 -43.76 9.37
C LEU A 612 -9.35 -44.23 10.61
N ALA A 613 -9.88 -44.03 11.83
CA ALA A 613 -9.27 -44.44 13.10
C ALA A 613 -9.99 -45.64 13.74
N TYR A 614 -9.26 -46.46 14.51
CA TYR A 614 -9.80 -47.68 15.16
C TYR A 614 -10.15 -47.47 16.65
N ASP A 615 -11.43 -47.62 16.99
CA ASP A 615 -12.02 -48.10 18.27
C ASP A 615 -11.64 -47.49 19.66
N TYR A 616 -12.40 -46.45 20.11
CA TYR A 616 -12.82 -46.07 21.51
C TYR A 616 -11.74 -45.74 22.61
N VAL A 617 -12.01 -45.20 23.83
CA VAL A 617 -13.22 -44.91 24.68
C VAL A 617 -13.03 -43.60 25.54
N GLU A 618 -14.05 -43.16 26.31
CA GLU A 618 -14.14 -41.93 27.15
C GLU A 618 -13.46 -42.04 28.57
N LEU A 619 -13.51 -41.11 29.58
CA LEU A 619 -14.33 -39.91 29.91
C LEU A 619 -13.59 -38.87 30.85
N MET A 620 -14.15 -38.44 32.00
CA MET A 620 -13.77 -37.28 32.89
C MET A 620 -13.91 -37.60 34.42
N PRO A 621 -13.74 -36.73 35.49
CA PRO A 621 -13.73 -35.23 35.63
C PRO A 621 -12.82 -34.57 36.76
N ALA A 622 -13.11 -33.32 37.20
CA ALA A 622 -12.45 -32.46 38.27
C ALA A 622 -13.52 -31.58 39.05
N PRO A 623 -13.31 -30.43 39.79
CA PRO A 623 -12.12 -29.64 40.28
C PRO A 623 -12.23 -29.02 41.74
N GLU A 624 -11.43 -27.96 42.07
CA GLU A 624 -11.62 -26.83 43.08
C GLU A 624 -11.63 -27.04 44.64
N PRO A 625 -11.51 -26.01 45.55
CA PRO A 625 -11.04 -24.57 45.49
C PRO A 625 -10.11 -24.07 46.69
N GLU A 626 -9.95 -22.74 46.92
CA GLU A 626 -8.98 -21.99 47.82
C GLU A 626 -9.43 -21.57 49.26
N PRO A 627 -8.56 -20.91 50.10
CA PRO A 627 -8.90 -19.67 50.88
C PRO A 627 -7.76 -18.62 51.23
N GLU A 628 -8.13 -17.50 51.90
CA GLU A 628 -7.50 -16.14 52.05
C GLU A 628 -6.47 -15.80 53.22
N PRO A 629 -5.87 -14.55 53.29
CA PRO A 629 -4.72 -14.14 54.17
C PRO A 629 -4.95 -12.97 55.20
N ASP A 630 -3.90 -12.16 55.55
CA ASP A 630 -3.81 -10.86 56.33
C ASP A 630 -3.24 -10.93 57.80
N PRO A 631 -2.67 -9.88 58.49
CA PRO A 631 -2.18 -8.51 58.13
C PRO A 631 -0.76 -8.05 58.65
N GLU A 632 -0.42 -6.77 58.31
CA GLU A 632 0.33 -5.74 59.09
C GLU A 632 1.87 -5.56 58.88
N ASN A 633 2.29 -4.41 58.31
CA ASN A 633 3.68 -3.89 58.32
C ASN A 633 3.81 -2.39 57.91
N ASP A 634 4.99 -1.78 58.13
CA ASP A 634 5.29 -0.34 57.99
C ASP A 634 5.13 0.24 56.55
N PRO A 635 4.71 1.53 56.39
CA PRO A 635 4.44 2.15 55.08
C PRO A 635 5.69 2.56 54.28
N ILE A 636 5.56 2.62 52.95
CA ILE A 636 6.61 3.03 52.00
C ILE A 636 6.44 4.52 51.63
N GLU A 637 7.52 5.32 51.69
CA GLU A 637 7.56 6.67 51.10
C GLU A 637 8.19 6.64 49.70
N LEU A 638 7.55 7.33 48.73
CA LEU A 638 7.89 7.31 47.30
C LEU A 638 8.28 8.70 46.76
N GLY A 639 9.34 8.77 45.94
CA GLY A 639 9.76 9.95 45.17
C GLY A 639 9.90 9.66 43.68
N VAL A 640 9.79 10.70 42.84
CA VAL A 640 9.78 10.57 41.36
C VAL A 640 10.58 11.71 40.71
N THR A 641 11.27 11.44 39.59
CA THR A 641 11.94 12.43 38.74
C THR A 641 11.68 12.15 37.25
N ALA A 642 11.65 13.18 36.42
CA ALA A 642 11.51 13.05 34.96
C ALA A 642 12.86 12.92 34.25
N ARG A 643 12.86 12.34 33.05
CA ARG A 643 14.04 12.13 32.20
C ARG A 643 13.97 12.96 30.91
N ALA A 644 15.13 13.43 30.46
CA ALA A 644 15.29 14.18 29.21
C ALA A 644 15.84 13.34 28.04
N GLU A 645 16.45 12.19 28.34
CA GLU A 645 17.05 11.27 27.36
C GLU A 645 16.13 10.08 27.02
N THR A 646 15.00 9.95 27.73
CA THR A 646 13.95 8.94 27.48
C THR A 646 12.58 9.57 27.64
N ARG A 647 11.57 9.03 26.94
CA ARG A 647 10.16 9.44 27.07
C ARG A 647 9.56 8.87 28.38
N GLY A 648 10.09 9.23 29.54
CA GLY A 648 9.90 8.45 30.78
C GLY A 648 10.08 9.14 32.12
N LEU A 649 9.86 8.37 33.18
CA LEU A 649 9.93 8.75 34.59
C LEU A 649 10.75 7.73 35.40
N ALA A 650 11.41 8.19 36.45
CA ALA A 650 12.18 7.36 37.39
C ALA A 650 11.60 7.46 38.81
N LEU A 651 11.25 6.32 39.39
CA LEU A 651 10.77 6.16 40.76
C LEU A 651 11.92 5.77 41.69
N THR A 652 11.93 6.29 42.91
CA THR A 652 12.87 5.91 43.97
C THR A 652 12.17 5.85 45.33
N TRP A 653 12.44 4.84 46.15
CA TRP A 653 11.86 4.67 47.49
C TRP A 653 12.89 4.16 48.50
N LEU A 654 12.47 3.96 49.76
CA LEU A 654 13.32 3.43 50.84
C LEU A 654 13.01 1.97 51.14
N ALA A 655 14.02 1.22 51.59
CA ALA A 655 13.85 -0.16 52.04
C ALA A 655 13.07 -0.23 53.36
N LEU A 656 12.18 -1.22 53.47
CA LEU A 656 11.49 -1.56 54.70
C LEU A 656 12.39 -2.38 55.64
N ASN A 657 12.14 -2.32 56.95
CA ASN A 657 12.90 -3.08 57.97
C ASN A 657 12.45 -4.55 58.10
N ILE A 658 11.94 -5.13 57.01
CA ILE A 658 11.38 -6.49 56.92
C ILE A 658 11.86 -7.18 55.65
N PRO A 659 11.89 -8.53 55.58
CA PRO A 659 12.26 -9.25 54.37
C PRO A 659 11.22 -9.05 53.25
N VAL A 660 11.52 -8.14 52.32
CA VAL A 660 10.81 -8.01 51.04
C VAL A 660 11.41 -8.99 50.04
N HIS A 661 10.57 -9.73 49.34
CA HIS A 661 10.97 -10.60 48.22
C HIS A 661 11.01 -9.80 46.92
N PHE A 662 9.95 -9.03 46.64
CA PHE A 662 9.89 -8.05 45.56
C PHE A 662 8.94 -6.89 45.88
N TYR A 663 9.14 -5.75 45.21
CA TYR A 663 8.22 -4.63 45.18
C TYR A 663 7.44 -4.64 43.86
N GLN A 664 6.12 -4.60 43.92
CA GLN A 664 5.22 -4.37 42.79
C GLN A 664 5.05 -2.86 42.54
N ILE A 665 5.19 -2.41 41.30
CA ILE A 665 4.95 -1.03 40.88
C ILE A 665 3.62 -0.96 40.14
N PHE A 666 2.82 0.04 40.50
CA PHE A 666 1.54 0.37 39.89
C PHE A 666 1.59 1.79 39.28
N ARG A 667 1.07 1.93 38.06
CA ARG A 667 0.84 3.19 37.36
C ARG A 667 -0.65 3.31 37.06
N ASP A 668 -1.28 4.41 37.46
CA ASP A 668 -2.72 4.67 37.29
C ASP A 668 -3.59 3.49 37.78
N GLU A 669 -3.23 2.96 38.96
CA GLU A 669 -3.80 1.77 39.62
C GLU A 669 -3.59 0.43 38.88
N GLN A 670 -3.05 0.42 37.66
CA GLN A 670 -2.64 -0.77 36.92
C GLN A 670 -1.24 -1.25 37.32
N PHE A 671 -1.03 -2.56 37.39
CA PHE A 671 0.29 -3.14 37.64
C PHE A 671 1.18 -3.03 36.38
N VAL A 672 2.37 -2.42 36.50
CA VAL A 672 3.28 -2.20 35.36
C VAL A 672 4.56 -3.01 35.42
N GLY A 673 4.95 -3.51 36.60
CA GLY A 673 6.16 -4.31 36.76
C GLY A 673 6.50 -4.55 38.22
N HIS A 674 7.54 -5.36 38.47
CA HIS A 674 8.09 -5.55 39.81
C HIS A 674 9.61 -5.52 39.77
N VAL A 675 10.23 -5.30 40.94
CA VAL A 675 11.68 -5.38 41.13
C VAL A 675 11.98 -6.15 42.42
N ASP A 676 13.11 -6.87 42.46
CA ASP A 676 13.54 -7.63 43.65
C ASP A 676 13.60 -6.76 44.91
N GLY A 677 13.43 -7.37 46.09
CA GLY A 677 13.39 -6.65 47.38
C GLY A 677 14.68 -5.90 47.76
N GLY A 678 15.79 -6.16 47.06
CA GLY A 678 17.03 -5.38 47.16
C GLY A 678 17.09 -4.13 46.26
N THR A 679 16.14 -3.97 45.35
CA THR A 679 16.07 -2.91 44.34
C THR A 679 15.03 -1.86 44.76
N LEU A 680 15.47 -0.60 44.86
CA LEU A 680 14.69 0.51 45.43
C LEU A 680 14.40 1.62 44.40
N THR A 681 14.50 1.27 43.13
CA THR A 681 14.42 2.17 41.97
C THR A 681 13.71 1.46 40.83
N TYR A 682 12.83 2.17 40.12
CA TYR A 682 12.14 1.65 38.93
C TYR A 682 12.11 2.72 37.86
N ASN A 683 12.24 2.30 36.60
CA ASN A 683 12.21 3.16 35.44
C ASN A 683 10.93 2.84 34.67
N ASP A 684 10.13 3.87 34.36
CA ASP A 684 8.98 3.75 33.49
C ASP A 684 9.20 4.62 32.25
N ASP A 685 9.82 4.01 31.25
CA ASP A 685 10.20 4.64 29.98
C ASP A 685 9.16 4.29 28.89
N TRP A 686 8.99 5.19 27.90
CA TRP A 686 7.95 5.14 26.84
C TRP A 686 6.52 5.45 27.30
N LEU A 687 6.40 6.31 28.31
CA LEU A 687 5.16 6.98 28.69
C LEU A 687 4.73 7.99 27.59
N ALA A 688 3.43 8.25 27.47
CA ALA A 688 2.92 9.26 26.56
C ALA A 688 3.19 10.66 27.12
N LEU A 689 3.73 11.54 26.27
CA LEU A 689 4.24 12.85 26.72
C LEU A 689 3.09 13.79 27.11
N GLY A 690 3.32 14.64 28.12
CA GLY A 690 2.33 15.59 28.62
C GLY A 690 1.14 14.99 29.38
N VAL A 691 1.06 13.65 29.52
CA VAL A 691 0.06 12.96 30.36
C VAL A 691 0.53 12.97 31.82
N LEU A 692 -0.40 13.18 32.76
CA LEU A 692 -0.14 13.15 34.20
C LEU A 692 -0.34 11.73 34.74
N TYR A 693 0.74 11.06 35.10
CA TYR A 693 0.74 9.69 35.62
C TYR A 693 0.73 9.64 37.14
N ALA A 694 -0.01 8.70 37.73
CA ALA A 694 -0.04 8.39 39.16
C ALA A 694 0.76 7.10 39.46
N PHE A 695 1.68 7.13 40.43
CA PHE A 695 2.49 5.97 40.81
C PHE A 695 2.32 5.55 42.27
N GLN A 696 2.19 4.25 42.51
CA GLN A 696 2.16 3.61 43.84
C GLN A 696 2.99 2.31 43.81
N ILE A 697 3.55 1.91 44.94
CA ILE A 697 4.37 0.68 45.08
C ILE A 697 3.84 -0.18 46.24
N LYS A 698 3.89 -1.50 46.11
CA LYS A 698 3.50 -2.48 47.14
C LYS A 698 4.62 -3.47 47.40
N ALA A 699 4.96 -3.74 48.66
CA ALA A 699 5.98 -4.75 49.01
C ALA A 699 5.33 -6.12 49.17
N VAL A 700 6.01 -7.18 48.70
CA VAL A 700 5.56 -8.58 48.77
C VAL A 700 6.62 -9.45 49.43
N ASP A 701 6.21 -10.41 50.26
CA ASP A 701 7.10 -11.34 50.95
C ASP A 701 7.39 -12.64 50.15
N THR A 702 8.18 -13.55 50.74
CA THR A 702 8.54 -14.83 50.13
C THR A 702 7.41 -15.86 50.11
N ALA A 703 6.26 -15.56 50.73
CA ALA A 703 5.03 -16.36 50.64
C ALA A 703 4.03 -15.80 49.61
N GLY A 704 4.35 -14.64 49.00
CA GLY A 704 3.49 -13.96 48.02
C GLY A 704 2.46 -13.00 48.65
N ALA A 705 2.52 -12.76 49.96
CA ALA A 705 1.61 -11.83 50.63
C ALA A 705 2.08 -10.38 50.42
N VAL A 706 1.14 -9.47 50.11
CA VAL A 706 1.41 -8.02 50.12
C VAL A 706 1.53 -7.57 51.58
N ILE A 707 2.72 -7.11 51.96
CA ILE A 707 3.04 -6.71 53.34
C ILE A 707 3.04 -5.19 53.56
N SER A 708 3.14 -4.38 52.50
CA SER A 708 3.06 -2.92 52.62
C SER A 708 2.67 -2.24 51.30
N THR A 709 2.30 -0.96 51.35
CA THR A 709 1.90 -0.12 50.20
C THR A 709 2.32 1.35 50.43
N SER A 710 2.67 2.05 49.35
CA SER A 710 3.14 3.44 49.38
C SER A 710 2.04 4.50 49.26
N ASN A 711 2.40 5.74 49.56
CA ASN A 711 1.66 6.90 49.04
C ASN A 711 1.69 6.93 47.50
N SER A 712 0.68 7.56 46.90
CA SER A 712 0.68 7.86 45.46
C SER A 712 1.44 9.15 45.17
N VAL A 713 2.09 9.25 44.00
CA VAL A 713 2.79 10.46 43.50
C VAL A 713 2.39 10.73 42.05
N HIS A 714 2.26 12.01 41.65
CA HIS A 714 1.81 12.39 40.31
C HIS A 714 2.80 13.31 39.57
N THR A 715 3.12 13.02 38.30
CA THR A 715 3.97 13.89 37.43
C THR A 715 3.80 13.54 35.93
N MET A 716 4.31 14.40 35.04
CA MET A 716 4.29 14.22 33.58
C MET A 716 5.65 13.79 33.02
N ALA A 717 5.66 13.12 31.86
CA ALA A 717 6.87 12.66 31.15
C ALA A 717 7.20 13.51 29.89
N GLY A 718 8.48 13.55 29.52
CA GLY A 718 8.99 14.09 28.24
C GLY A 718 9.68 15.45 28.29
N ASP A 719 10.31 15.80 27.16
CA ASP A 719 10.61 17.18 26.78
C ASP A 719 9.35 17.86 26.19
N SER A 720 9.26 19.18 26.28
CA SER A 720 8.10 19.98 25.87
C SER A 720 8.46 21.37 25.31
N GLU A 721 9.74 21.66 25.07
CA GLU A 721 10.16 22.90 24.42
C GLU A 721 10.30 22.68 22.90
N PRO A 722 9.54 23.38 22.04
CA PRO A 722 9.61 23.19 20.59
C PRO A 722 10.79 23.92 19.94
N SER A 723 11.34 23.29 18.90
CA SER A 723 12.41 23.86 18.06
C SER A 723 12.07 25.24 17.45
N THR A 724 13.11 26.02 17.14
CA THR A 724 12.94 27.37 16.57
C THR A 724 12.43 27.35 15.12
N ALA A 725 11.75 28.41 14.70
CA ALA A 725 11.18 28.51 13.35
C ALA A 725 12.26 28.57 12.24
N PRO A 726 12.11 27.82 11.14
CA PRO A 726 12.99 27.92 9.98
C PRO A 726 13.06 29.36 9.44
N SER A 727 14.27 29.85 9.20
CA SER A 727 14.51 31.25 8.83
C SER A 727 15.09 31.41 7.43
N ASN A 728 15.00 32.62 6.86
CA ASN A 728 15.49 32.95 5.51
C ASN A 728 14.97 32.01 4.39
N LEU A 729 13.70 31.57 4.46
CA LEU A 729 13.07 30.82 3.37
C LEU A 729 13.08 31.66 2.09
N ALA A 730 13.76 31.15 1.06
CA ALA A 730 13.84 31.71 -0.27
C ALA A 730 13.30 30.71 -1.29
N VAL A 731 12.71 31.22 -2.38
CA VAL A 731 12.24 30.44 -3.52
C VAL A 731 12.78 31.06 -4.80
N SER A 732 13.19 30.22 -5.75
CA SER A 732 13.79 30.62 -7.01
C SER A 732 13.30 29.73 -8.15
N PHE A 733 13.19 30.29 -9.36
CA PHE A 733 12.81 29.52 -10.56
C PHE A 733 13.94 28.57 -10.98
N ASP A 734 13.62 27.33 -11.30
CA ASP A 734 14.61 26.29 -11.65
C ASP A 734 15.22 26.45 -13.04
N GLY A 735 14.51 27.12 -13.95
CA GLY A 735 14.86 27.26 -15.37
C GLY A 735 13.95 26.48 -16.33
N ASN A 736 13.08 25.61 -15.82
CA ASN A 736 12.16 24.76 -16.60
C ASN A 736 10.71 25.01 -16.15
N TYR A 737 10.15 24.10 -15.34
CA TYR A 737 8.79 24.10 -14.80
C TYR A 737 8.82 23.72 -13.32
N GLY A 738 9.58 24.47 -12.52
CA GLY A 738 9.69 24.20 -11.09
C GLY A 738 10.31 25.34 -10.27
N PHE A 739 10.46 25.06 -8.99
CA PHE A 739 11.03 25.97 -8.00
C PHE A 739 12.10 25.27 -7.16
N ASN A 740 13.20 25.95 -6.91
CA ASN A 740 14.18 25.57 -5.90
C ASN A 740 13.97 26.43 -4.65
N LEU A 741 13.67 25.77 -3.53
CA LEU A 741 13.50 26.33 -2.20
C LEU A 741 14.78 26.14 -1.37
N THR A 742 15.13 27.12 -0.57
CA THR A 742 16.24 27.04 0.40
C THR A 742 15.89 27.78 1.69
N TRP A 743 16.34 27.29 2.84
CA TRP A 743 16.19 27.97 4.13
C TRP A 743 17.42 27.79 5.02
N THR A 744 17.44 28.49 6.15
CA THR A 744 18.41 28.32 7.24
C THR A 744 17.85 27.35 8.27
N ALA A 745 18.71 26.44 8.75
CA ALA A 745 18.35 25.43 9.73
C ALA A 745 17.76 26.02 11.02
N SER A 746 16.85 25.28 11.62
CA SER A 746 16.32 25.52 12.96
C SER A 746 17.31 25.09 14.05
N SER A 747 17.05 25.48 15.29
CA SER A 747 17.83 25.13 16.48
C SER A 747 16.92 24.64 17.59
N ASP A 748 17.41 23.71 18.40
CA ASP A 748 16.61 23.01 19.40
C ASP A 748 17.44 22.66 20.65
N ASN A 749 16.79 22.30 21.75
CA ASN A 749 17.47 21.85 22.98
C ASN A 749 17.93 20.37 22.88
N SER A 750 17.24 19.56 22.07
CA SER A 750 17.38 18.11 21.95
C SER A 750 17.92 17.71 20.58
N SER A 751 17.23 18.06 19.49
CA SER A 751 17.72 18.25 18.10
C SER A 751 16.56 18.38 17.10
N VAL A 752 16.76 19.11 16.00
CA VAL A 752 15.81 19.17 14.87
C VAL A 752 15.91 17.90 14.04
N ALA A 753 14.80 17.18 13.87
CA ALA A 753 14.72 15.94 13.10
C ALA A 753 14.41 16.17 11.61
N ARG A 754 13.40 16.99 11.30
CA ARG A 754 12.87 17.13 9.92
C ARG A 754 12.19 18.47 9.67
N TYR A 755 12.08 18.82 8.40
CA TYR A 755 11.33 19.97 7.88
C TYR A 755 10.16 19.51 7.01
N SER A 756 8.95 19.99 7.27
CA SER A 756 7.78 19.81 6.39
C SER A 756 7.64 21.02 5.47
N ILE A 757 7.59 20.80 4.15
CA ILE A 757 7.34 21.84 3.14
C ILE A 757 5.84 21.93 2.88
N TYR A 758 5.28 23.12 3.12
CA TYR A 758 3.91 23.46 2.78
C TYR A 758 3.88 24.25 1.46
N ARG A 759 2.97 23.89 0.55
CA ARG A 759 2.64 24.64 -0.67
C ARG A 759 1.15 24.96 -0.66
N ASN A 760 0.79 26.22 -0.83
CA ASN A 760 -0.58 26.76 -0.79
C ASN A 760 -1.38 26.44 0.49
N GLY A 761 -0.72 25.97 1.55
CA GLY A 761 -1.33 25.57 2.83
C GLY A 761 -1.31 24.06 3.08
N GLU A 762 -0.99 23.24 2.08
CA GLU A 762 -0.94 21.76 2.18
C GLU A 762 0.51 21.26 2.25
N VAL A 763 0.78 20.18 2.99
CA VAL A 763 2.12 19.55 3.00
C VAL A 763 2.34 18.81 1.68
N ILE A 764 3.43 19.14 0.98
CA ILE A 764 3.81 18.46 -0.28
C ILE A 764 5.00 17.53 -0.15
N ALA A 765 5.84 17.73 0.87
CA ALA A 765 7.01 16.90 1.14
C ALA A 765 7.49 17.11 2.58
N SER A 766 8.35 16.20 3.05
CA SER A 766 9.24 16.42 4.19
C SER A 766 10.69 16.09 3.79
N THR A 767 11.65 16.72 4.45
CA THR A 767 13.09 16.51 4.20
C THR A 767 13.90 16.85 5.45
N GLU A 768 15.06 16.21 5.60
CA GLU A 768 16.05 16.54 6.65
C GLU A 768 16.98 17.68 6.19
N GLN A 769 17.07 17.93 4.89
CA GLN A 769 17.93 18.95 4.29
C GLN A 769 17.29 20.35 4.39
N THR A 770 18.08 21.42 4.28
CA THR A 770 17.54 22.81 4.25
C THR A 770 17.26 23.32 2.84
N VAL A 771 16.99 22.41 1.91
CA VAL A 771 16.71 22.67 0.49
C VAL A 771 15.65 21.71 -0.04
N PHE A 772 14.87 22.14 -1.02
CA PHE A 772 13.87 21.31 -1.69
C PHE A 772 13.67 21.76 -3.15
N ALA A 773 13.42 20.82 -4.06
CA ALA A 773 13.14 21.10 -5.47
C ALA A 773 11.71 20.61 -5.80
N ASP A 774 10.90 21.50 -6.36
CA ASP A 774 9.48 21.29 -6.61
C ASP A 774 9.14 21.43 -8.10
N ASN A 775 8.55 20.41 -8.71
CA ASN A 775 8.10 20.44 -10.11
C ASN A 775 6.65 20.93 -10.17
N TRP A 776 6.40 22.07 -10.82
CA TRP A 776 5.10 22.77 -10.79
C TRP A 776 4.66 23.26 -12.19
N PRO A 777 3.38 23.07 -12.59
CA PRO A 777 2.92 23.43 -13.94
C PRO A 777 3.10 24.92 -14.31
N PRO A 778 3.53 25.22 -15.55
CA PRO A 778 3.85 26.59 -15.97
C PRO A 778 2.65 27.54 -16.01
N GLY A 779 2.80 28.68 -15.34
CA GLY A 779 1.89 29.83 -15.42
C GLY A 779 1.20 30.22 -14.11
N GLU A 780 1.35 29.42 -13.05
CA GLU A 780 0.76 29.70 -11.74
C GLU A 780 1.78 30.26 -10.72
N SER A 781 1.26 30.73 -9.58
CA SER A 781 2.02 31.18 -8.42
C SER A 781 1.69 30.32 -7.21
N ALA A 782 2.70 29.89 -6.47
CA ALA A 782 2.59 29.03 -5.30
C ALA A 782 3.16 29.72 -4.05
N THR A 783 2.47 29.59 -2.92
CA THR A 783 2.92 30.13 -1.63
C THR A 783 3.54 29.02 -0.79
N TYR A 784 4.75 29.24 -0.27
CA TYR A 784 5.51 28.25 0.49
C TYR A 784 5.74 28.67 1.94
N GLN A 785 5.70 27.69 2.84
CA GLN A 785 6.16 27.76 4.23
C GLN A 785 6.90 26.48 4.62
N VAL A 786 7.75 26.55 5.64
CA VAL A 786 8.43 25.39 6.22
C VAL A 786 8.24 25.39 7.74
N ILE A 787 7.92 24.23 8.31
CA ILE A 787 7.89 23.97 9.76
C ILE A 787 8.98 22.95 10.08
N ALA A 788 9.73 23.17 11.16
CA ALA A 788 10.66 22.19 11.72
C ALA A 788 9.96 21.35 12.80
N TYR A 789 10.44 20.12 12.99
CA TYR A 789 10.06 19.23 14.08
C TYR A 789 11.33 18.74 14.76
N ASP A 790 11.33 18.64 16.10
CA ASP A 790 12.41 18.04 16.88
C ASP A 790 12.33 16.50 16.88
N LEU A 791 13.23 15.85 17.63
CA LEU A 791 13.21 14.39 17.88
C LEU A 791 12.00 13.88 18.71
N TYR A 792 11.16 14.80 19.19
CA TYR A 792 9.96 14.52 19.99
C TYR A 792 8.65 14.92 19.27
N ASP A 793 8.74 15.30 17.98
CA ASP A 793 7.66 15.84 17.13
C ASP A 793 7.02 17.16 17.62
N ASN A 794 7.69 17.90 18.51
CA ASN A 794 7.31 19.27 18.86
C ASN A 794 7.51 20.20 17.65
N ALA A 795 6.41 20.66 17.08
CA ALA A 795 6.43 21.50 15.89
C ALA A 795 6.90 22.93 16.21
N SER A 796 7.84 23.44 15.41
CA SER A 796 8.22 24.85 15.44
C SER A 796 7.06 25.75 15.02
N PRO A 797 7.09 27.05 15.38
CA PRO A 797 6.34 28.04 14.62
C PRO A 797 6.75 28.00 13.14
N PRO A 798 5.86 28.26 12.17
CA PRO A 798 6.19 28.22 10.75
C PRO A 798 7.15 29.34 10.35
N SER A 799 7.90 29.10 9.28
CA SER A 799 8.66 30.13 8.59
C SER A 799 7.76 31.28 8.12
N ALA A 800 8.37 32.43 7.85
CA ALA A 800 7.74 33.44 7.01
C ALA A 800 7.33 32.83 5.66
N SER A 801 6.15 33.17 5.17
CA SER A 801 5.63 32.71 3.88
C SER A 801 6.33 33.43 2.73
N ILE A 802 6.59 32.72 1.63
CA ILE A 802 7.11 33.32 0.38
C ILE A 802 6.29 32.86 -0.83
N VAL A 803 6.14 33.71 -1.85
CA VAL A 803 5.42 33.37 -3.08
C VAL A 803 6.42 33.20 -4.23
N GLY A 804 6.41 32.02 -4.86
CA GLY A 804 7.06 31.77 -6.14
C GLY A 804 6.06 31.94 -7.29
N THR A 805 6.50 32.51 -8.42
CA THR A 805 5.64 32.74 -9.60
C THR A 805 6.36 32.30 -10.86
N LEU A 806 5.71 31.46 -11.68
CA LEU A 806 6.26 31.00 -12.96
C LEU A 806 5.91 31.96 -14.12
N PRO A 807 6.74 32.04 -15.18
CA PRO A 807 6.41 32.78 -16.40
C PRO A 807 5.21 32.16 -17.15
N ALA A 808 4.30 32.98 -17.66
CA ALA A 808 3.10 32.52 -18.35
C ALA A 808 3.31 32.20 -19.85
N ARG A 809 2.74 31.08 -20.33
CA ARG A 809 2.69 30.67 -21.75
C ARG A 809 1.73 31.54 -22.58
N SER A 810 2.08 32.80 -22.86
CA SER A 810 1.25 33.75 -23.64
C SER A 810 1.71 33.94 -25.09
N ILE A 811 0.76 34.18 -26.00
CA ILE A 811 1.05 34.61 -27.38
C ILE A 811 0.81 36.12 -27.48
N THR A 812 1.86 36.89 -27.81
CA THR A 812 1.70 38.30 -28.21
C THR A 812 1.40 38.36 -29.69
N LEU A 813 0.19 38.75 -30.06
CA LEU A 813 -0.26 39.01 -31.43
C LEU A 813 -0.21 40.51 -31.74
N ALA A 814 0.38 40.87 -32.87
CA ALA A 814 0.33 42.18 -33.49
C ALA A 814 -0.36 42.10 -34.86
N ALA A 815 -0.90 43.23 -35.32
CA ALA A 815 -1.45 43.37 -36.66
C ALA A 815 -1.03 44.69 -37.30
N GLN A 816 -0.82 44.69 -38.61
CA GLN A 816 -0.48 45.87 -39.41
C GLN A 816 -1.37 45.94 -40.65
N ALA A 817 -1.86 47.13 -40.99
CA ALA A 817 -2.67 47.31 -42.19
C ALA A 817 -1.81 47.17 -43.45
N ARG A 818 -2.40 46.61 -44.51
CA ARG A 818 -1.83 46.49 -45.85
C ARG A 818 -2.76 47.15 -46.87
N PRO A 819 -2.73 48.49 -47.00
CA PRO A 819 -3.65 49.20 -47.91
C PRO A 819 -3.54 48.69 -49.36
N GLU A 820 -2.35 48.27 -49.79
CA GLU A 820 -2.06 47.83 -51.16
C GLU A 820 -2.72 46.49 -51.56
N THR A 821 -3.18 45.70 -50.58
CA THR A 821 -3.98 44.47 -50.81
C THR A 821 -5.37 44.52 -50.16
N TRP A 822 -5.78 45.71 -49.68
CA TRP A 822 -6.94 45.88 -48.79
C TRP A 822 -6.91 44.89 -47.61
N GLY A 823 -5.72 44.62 -47.09
CA GLY A 823 -5.44 43.50 -46.20
C GLY A 823 -4.93 43.91 -44.83
N ILE A 824 -4.65 42.89 -44.02
CA ILE A 824 -4.00 42.99 -42.71
C ILE A 824 -2.92 41.90 -42.62
N ALA A 825 -1.70 42.27 -42.25
CA ALA A 825 -0.67 41.32 -41.82
C ALA A 825 -0.83 41.03 -40.32
N LEU A 826 -0.66 39.77 -39.94
CA LEU A 826 -0.60 39.31 -38.55
C LEU A 826 0.80 38.74 -38.27
N THR A 827 1.37 39.09 -37.11
CA THR A 827 2.61 38.51 -36.60
C THR A 827 2.45 38.19 -35.12
N TRP A 828 3.02 37.08 -34.66
CA TRP A 828 2.89 36.66 -33.27
C TRP A 828 4.18 36.06 -32.71
N SER A 829 4.30 36.04 -31.37
CA SER A 829 5.41 35.35 -30.70
C SER A 829 5.31 33.84 -30.85
N GLU A 830 6.46 33.19 -31.05
CA GLU A 830 6.59 31.74 -30.94
C GLU A 830 6.20 31.28 -29.52
N VAL A 831 5.69 30.04 -29.40
CA VAL A 831 5.35 29.41 -28.11
C VAL A 831 6.36 28.31 -27.85
N GLN A 832 7.04 28.37 -26.70
CA GLN A 832 7.95 27.32 -26.26
C GLN A 832 7.18 25.99 -26.17
N SER A 833 7.58 25.03 -27.02
CA SER A 833 6.92 23.73 -27.12
C SER A 833 7.30 22.81 -25.96
N ASP A 834 6.31 22.06 -25.49
CA ASP A 834 6.46 21.04 -24.47
C ASP A 834 6.90 19.71 -25.12
N PRO A 835 7.97 19.04 -24.66
CA PRO A 835 8.39 17.76 -25.24
C PRO A 835 7.33 16.65 -25.12
N ALA A 836 6.47 16.70 -24.10
CA ALA A 836 5.38 15.75 -23.91
C ALA A 836 4.10 16.16 -24.65
N ASN A 837 3.91 17.46 -24.92
CA ASN A 837 2.73 18.00 -25.59
C ASN A 837 3.06 19.15 -26.59
N PRO A 838 3.73 18.85 -27.71
CA PRO A 838 4.29 19.88 -28.58
C PRO A 838 3.22 20.64 -29.38
N VAL A 839 3.45 21.95 -29.57
CA VAL A 839 2.70 22.75 -30.54
C VAL A 839 2.97 22.21 -31.94
N THR A 840 1.91 21.86 -32.67
CA THR A 840 1.99 21.37 -34.06
C THR A 840 1.41 22.35 -35.07
N ALA A 841 0.46 23.19 -34.66
CA ALA A 841 -0.19 24.18 -35.53
C ALA A 841 -0.57 25.46 -34.78
N TYR A 842 -0.73 26.55 -35.52
CA TYR A 842 -1.47 27.73 -35.09
C TYR A 842 -2.79 27.83 -35.87
N GLN A 843 -3.83 28.31 -35.20
CA GLN A 843 -5.17 28.55 -35.76
C GLN A 843 -5.49 30.04 -35.67
N ILE A 844 -5.96 30.62 -36.78
CA ILE A 844 -6.28 32.06 -36.89
C ILE A 844 -7.80 32.22 -36.95
N SER A 845 -8.35 32.98 -36.01
CA SER A 845 -9.76 33.37 -35.96
C SER A 845 -9.95 34.82 -36.36
N ARG A 846 -10.90 35.09 -37.27
CA ARG A 846 -11.31 36.42 -37.73
C ARG A 846 -12.78 36.63 -37.40
N ASN A 847 -13.08 37.67 -36.63
CA ASN A 847 -14.42 37.98 -36.10
C ASN A 847 -15.08 36.80 -35.34
N GLY A 848 -14.27 35.93 -34.73
CA GLY A 848 -14.73 34.73 -34.02
C GLY A 848 -14.81 33.46 -34.87
N VAL A 849 -14.70 33.56 -36.20
CA VAL A 849 -14.73 32.41 -37.11
C VAL A 849 -13.30 32.02 -37.51
N ILE A 850 -12.96 30.73 -37.46
CA ILE A 850 -11.66 30.22 -37.91
C ILE A 850 -11.56 30.42 -39.43
N VAL A 851 -10.46 31.04 -39.90
CA VAL A 851 -10.24 31.37 -41.32
C VAL A 851 -9.03 30.67 -41.94
N SER A 852 -8.06 30.24 -41.14
CA SER A 852 -6.85 29.55 -41.63
C SER A 852 -6.05 28.92 -40.48
N HIS A 853 -5.23 27.93 -40.83
CA HIS A 853 -4.21 27.33 -39.94
C HIS A 853 -2.82 27.48 -40.56
N THR A 854 -1.78 27.44 -39.72
CA THR A 854 -0.37 27.38 -40.13
C THR A 854 0.37 26.30 -39.33
N SER A 855 1.55 25.87 -39.78
CA SER A 855 2.41 24.98 -38.97
C SER A 855 2.95 25.70 -37.73
N ALA A 856 3.39 24.94 -36.73
CA ALA A 856 4.07 25.47 -35.53
C ALA A 856 5.29 26.36 -35.86
N THR A 857 5.95 26.13 -36.99
CA THR A 857 7.10 26.92 -37.46
C THR A 857 6.74 28.28 -38.09
N MET A 858 5.46 28.64 -38.13
CA MET A 858 4.99 29.92 -38.70
C MET A 858 4.46 30.86 -37.61
N THR A 859 5.07 32.04 -37.54
CA THR A 859 4.75 33.13 -36.60
C THR A 859 4.13 34.36 -37.30
N ALA A 860 3.66 34.20 -38.54
CA ALA A 860 3.05 35.26 -39.33
C ALA A 860 2.06 34.74 -40.38
N ALA A 861 1.03 35.54 -40.70
CA ALA A 861 0.08 35.27 -41.79
C ALA A 861 -0.57 36.56 -42.31
N ASN A 862 -0.85 36.61 -43.62
CA ASN A 862 -1.56 37.73 -44.24
C ASN A 862 -3.05 37.42 -44.44
N GLN A 863 -3.87 38.47 -44.43
CA GLN A 863 -5.32 38.45 -44.58
C GLN A 863 -5.72 39.53 -45.59
N ASP A 864 -5.61 39.22 -46.89
CA ASP A 864 -5.82 40.15 -48.00
C ASP A 864 -7.28 40.16 -48.52
N TRP A 865 -7.63 41.16 -49.32
CA TRP A 865 -8.95 41.35 -49.94
C TRP A 865 -10.12 41.49 -48.94
N LEU A 866 -9.88 42.22 -47.85
CA LEU A 866 -10.90 42.55 -46.85
C LEU A 866 -11.74 43.75 -47.30
N THR A 867 -12.90 43.95 -46.67
CA THR A 867 -13.77 45.10 -46.92
C THR A 867 -13.16 46.35 -46.30
N LEU A 868 -12.82 47.34 -47.13
CA LEU A 868 -12.30 48.64 -46.67
C LEU A 868 -13.24 49.31 -45.64
N HIS A 869 -12.64 50.07 -44.72
CA HIS A 869 -13.33 50.74 -43.60
C HIS A 869 -14.06 49.79 -42.61
N THR A 870 -13.92 48.47 -42.76
CA THR A 870 -14.44 47.49 -41.81
C THR A 870 -13.36 47.14 -40.78
N GLN A 871 -13.70 47.22 -39.49
CA GLN A 871 -12.83 46.75 -38.41
C GLN A 871 -12.96 45.22 -38.26
N TYR A 872 -11.82 44.53 -38.26
CA TYR A 872 -11.71 43.10 -38.05
C TYR A 872 -11.04 42.79 -36.71
N ARG A 873 -11.58 41.77 -36.02
CA ARG A 873 -11.06 41.18 -34.79
C ARG A 873 -10.24 39.94 -35.14
N PHE A 874 -9.01 39.85 -34.65
CA PHE A 874 -8.14 38.70 -34.82
C PHE A 874 -7.68 38.11 -33.48
N VAL A 875 -7.60 36.78 -33.44
CA VAL A 875 -7.03 35.97 -32.35
C VAL A 875 -6.26 34.80 -32.99
N VAL A 876 -5.11 34.45 -32.42
CA VAL A 876 -4.32 33.27 -32.78
C VAL A 876 -4.29 32.29 -31.62
N THR A 877 -4.35 30.99 -31.93
CA THR A 877 -4.39 29.90 -30.94
C THR A 877 -3.37 28.83 -31.31
N ALA A 878 -2.50 28.44 -30.37
CA ALA A 878 -1.58 27.31 -30.54
C ALA A 878 -2.29 25.99 -30.22
N LEU A 879 -2.08 24.97 -31.05
CA LEU A 879 -2.71 23.65 -30.95
C LEU A 879 -1.67 22.52 -30.94
N ASN A 880 -1.99 21.43 -30.25
CA ASN A 880 -1.24 20.17 -30.30
C ASN A 880 -1.74 19.21 -31.41
N ALA A 881 -1.12 18.03 -31.48
CA ALA A 881 -1.47 17.00 -32.46
C ALA A 881 -2.91 16.45 -32.34
N GLY A 882 -3.52 16.52 -31.14
CA GLY A 882 -4.91 16.17 -30.88
C GLY A 882 -5.91 17.30 -31.18
N GLY A 883 -5.44 18.52 -31.42
CA GLY A 883 -6.27 19.72 -31.60
C GLY A 883 -6.62 20.46 -30.30
N GLU A 884 -5.98 20.11 -29.17
CA GLU A 884 -6.16 20.78 -27.89
C GLU A 884 -5.50 22.16 -27.87
N VAL A 885 -6.07 23.10 -27.09
CA VAL A 885 -5.59 24.48 -27.02
C VAL A 885 -4.46 24.62 -26.00
N LEU A 886 -3.25 24.92 -26.49
CA LEU A 886 -2.04 25.09 -25.67
C LEU A 886 -1.80 26.54 -25.23
N ALA A 887 -2.17 27.51 -26.06
CA ALA A 887 -2.07 28.95 -25.76
C ALA A 887 -3.00 29.77 -26.66
N VAL A 888 -3.44 30.93 -26.20
CA VAL A 888 -4.28 31.88 -26.94
C VAL A 888 -3.64 33.27 -26.90
N SER A 889 -3.73 34.02 -27.99
CA SER A 889 -3.19 35.37 -28.08
C SER A 889 -4.07 36.43 -27.44
N ASN A 890 -3.47 37.60 -27.16
CA ASN A 890 -4.27 38.81 -27.06
C ASN A 890 -5.10 39.01 -28.34
N GLU A 891 -6.26 39.64 -28.18
CA GLU A 891 -7.08 40.09 -29.30
C GLU A 891 -6.47 41.34 -29.94
N VAL A 892 -6.46 41.41 -31.27
CA VAL A 892 -6.16 42.65 -32.00
C VAL A 892 -7.36 43.06 -32.84
N ARG A 893 -7.68 44.36 -32.85
CA ARG A 893 -8.71 44.95 -33.72
C ARG A 893 -8.05 45.97 -34.64
N LEU A 894 -8.28 45.83 -35.95
CA LEU A 894 -7.72 46.74 -36.94
C LEU A 894 -8.67 46.92 -38.12
N THR A 895 -8.72 48.12 -38.68
CA THR A 895 -9.52 48.45 -39.87
C THR A 895 -8.74 48.09 -41.12
N ALA A 896 -9.40 47.48 -42.11
CA ALA A 896 -8.78 47.19 -43.39
C ALA A 896 -8.73 48.44 -44.29
N GLY A 897 -7.58 48.68 -44.93
CA GLY A 897 -7.31 49.86 -45.73
C GLY A 897 -6.53 50.94 -44.99
N ASP A 898 -6.62 52.15 -45.49
CA ASP A 898 -6.11 53.37 -44.86
C ASP A 898 -7.26 54.17 -44.22
N SER A 899 -6.96 54.91 -43.16
CA SER A 899 -7.91 55.73 -42.40
C SER A 899 -7.30 57.01 -41.84
N GLU A 900 -6.05 57.34 -42.21
CA GLU A 900 -5.56 58.70 -42.01
C GLU A 900 -6.24 59.64 -43.02
N THR A 901 -6.29 60.94 -42.71
CA THR A 901 -6.87 61.93 -43.62
C THR A 901 -5.78 62.87 -44.12
N PRO A 902 -5.87 63.33 -45.39
CA PRO A 902 -4.90 64.28 -45.91
C PRO A 902 -4.80 65.53 -45.04
N SER A 903 -3.61 66.12 -44.97
CA SER A 903 -3.41 67.38 -44.28
C SER A 903 -4.36 68.45 -44.82
N GLN A 904 -4.84 69.35 -43.96
CA GLN A 904 -5.66 70.50 -44.36
C GLN A 904 -4.94 71.28 -45.50
N PRO A 905 -5.61 71.60 -46.63
CA PRO A 905 -5.01 72.42 -47.68
C PRO A 905 -4.70 73.82 -47.16
N GLN A 906 -3.44 74.23 -47.28
CA GLN A 906 -2.93 75.52 -46.81
C GLN A 906 -2.53 76.45 -47.96
N GLY A 907 -2.29 77.72 -47.65
CA GLY A 907 -1.80 78.69 -48.62
C GLY A 907 -2.78 78.98 -49.75
N LEU A 908 -4.09 78.87 -49.49
CA LEU A 908 -5.13 79.23 -50.46
C LEU A 908 -5.00 80.70 -50.86
N GLN A 909 -4.85 80.96 -52.15
CA GLN A 909 -4.77 82.30 -52.73
C GLN A 909 -5.81 82.42 -53.84
N VAL A 910 -6.44 83.60 -53.93
CA VAL A 910 -7.48 83.93 -54.92
C VAL A 910 -7.06 85.24 -55.59
N ALA A 911 -6.51 85.15 -56.80
CA ALA A 911 -5.98 86.30 -57.53
C ALA A 911 -6.86 86.63 -58.74
N PHE A 912 -7.27 87.90 -58.90
CA PHE A 912 -8.05 88.33 -60.05
C PHE A 912 -7.23 88.24 -61.35
N ASN A 913 -7.76 87.57 -62.37
CA ASN A 913 -7.01 87.24 -63.60
C ASN A 913 -6.94 88.37 -64.65
N GLY A 914 -7.44 89.57 -64.31
CA GLY A 914 -7.39 90.75 -65.17
C GLY A 914 -8.52 90.87 -66.20
N ALA A 915 -9.37 89.86 -66.34
CA ALA A 915 -10.55 89.89 -67.22
C ALA A 915 -11.85 89.85 -66.41
N TYR A 916 -12.31 88.65 -66.04
CA TYR A 916 -13.48 88.44 -65.19
C TYR A 916 -13.27 87.34 -64.14
N GLY A 917 -12.22 86.54 -64.23
CA GLY A 917 -12.03 85.33 -63.44
C GLY A 917 -11.11 85.49 -62.23
N PHE A 918 -11.01 84.42 -61.45
CA PHE A 918 -10.01 84.26 -60.40
C PHE A 918 -9.15 83.02 -60.67
N ASN A 919 -7.83 83.19 -60.51
CA ASN A 919 -6.90 82.08 -60.41
C ASN A 919 -6.80 81.71 -58.92
N VAL A 920 -7.31 80.53 -58.59
CA VAL A 920 -7.41 80.00 -57.22
C VAL A 920 -6.40 78.88 -57.05
N SER A 921 -5.39 79.07 -56.22
CA SER A 921 -4.30 78.10 -56.01
C SER A 921 -4.09 77.80 -54.52
N TRP A 922 -3.53 76.64 -54.22
CA TRP A 922 -3.23 76.20 -52.85
C TRP A 922 -1.93 75.39 -52.81
N SER A 923 -1.35 75.20 -51.62
CA SER A 923 -0.22 74.28 -51.42
C SER A 923 -0.70 72.83 -51.41
N ALA A 924 0.17 71.90 -51.84
CA ALA A 924 -0.12 70.47 -51.77
C ALA A 924 -0.36 70.03 -50.31
N SER A 925 -1.44 69.30 -50.10
CA SER A 925 -1.62 68.49 -48.90
C SER A 925 -0.71 67.26 -48.96
N SER A 926 -0.25 66.81 -47.79
CA SER A 926 0.46 65.53 -47.62
C SER A 926 -0.45 64.50 -46.98
N ASP A 927 -0.22 63.23 -47.29
CA ASP A 927 -1.00 62.09 -46.84
C ASP A 927 -0.09 60.84 -46.83
N ASN A 928 -0.44 59.81 -46.05
CA ASN A 928 0.36 58.59 -45.88
C ASN A 928 0.22 57.62 -47.08
N THR A 929 -0.90 57.60 -47.80
CA THR A 929 -1.07 56.83 -49.05
C THR A 929 -1.16 57.70 -50.31
N GLY A 930 -1.49 58.99 -50.16
CA GLY A 930 -1.34 60.02 -51.18
C GLY A 930 -2.66 60.71 -51.57
N VAL A 931 -2.58 62.02 -51.77
CA VAL A 931 -3.75 62.85 -52.10
C VAL A 931 -4.16 62.65 -53.56
N ALA A 932 -5.30 62.00 -53.78
CA ALA A 932 -5.83 61.72 -55.11
C ALA A 932 -6.43 62.98 -55.77
N TYR A 933 -7.20 63.78 -55.03
CA TYR A 933 -7.80 65.01 -55.56
C TYR A 933 -8.24 66.00 -54.46
N TYR A 934 -8.50 67.23 -54.86
CA TYR A 934 -9.06 68.30 -54.04
C TYR A 934 -10.47 68.62 -54.53
N LYS A 935 -11.48 68.68 -53.64
CA LYS A 935 -12.78 69.30 -53.93
C LYS A 935 -12.69 70.79 -53.62
N ILE A 936 -13.23 71.61 -54.53
CA ILE A 936 -13.33 73.06 -54.37
C ILE A 936 -14.79 73.41 -54.16
N HIS A 937 -15.07 74.10 -53.06
CA HIS A 937 -16.35 74.74 -52.77
C HIS A 937 -16.27 76.23 -53.12
N ARG A 938 -17.32 76.77 -53.74
CA ARG A 938 -17.47 78.18 -54.11
C ARG A 938 -18.74 78.74 -53.47
N ASN A 939 -18.64 79.84 -52.74
CA ASN A 939 -19.73 80.40 -51.92
C ASN A 939 -20.37 79.35 -50.98
N GLY A 940 -19.54 78.47 -50.40
CA GLY A 940 -19.96 77.37 -49.51
C GLY A 940 -20.60 76.15 -50.19
N GLN A 941 -20.83 76.17 -51.51
CA GLN A 941 -21.41 75.06 -52.27
C GLN A 941 -20.32 74.30 -53.05
N ALA A 942 -20.44 72.97 -53.16
CA ALA A 942 -19.51 72.18 -53.96
C ALA A 942 -19.54 72.62 -55.43
N TYR A 943 -18.37 72.95 -55.99
CA TYR A 943 -18.26 73.53 -57.33
C TYR A 943 -17.56 72.59 -58.33
N THR A 944 -16.38 72.06 -57.99
CA THR A 944 -15.63 71.15 -58.86
C THR A 944 -14.59 70.36 -58.07
N HIS A 945 -13.85 69.45 -58.71
CA HIS A 945 -12.65 68.84 -58.13
C HIS A 945 -11.45 68.95 -59.09
N ARG A 946 -10.23 68.88 -58.56
CA ARG A 946 -8.97 68.95 -59.31
C ARG A 946 -7.94 68.01 -58.68
N GLU A 947 -7.17 67.32 -59.52
CA GLU A 947 -5.97 66.58 -59.10
C GLU A 947 -4.78 67.55 -58.94
N GLY A 948 -4.74 68.61 -59.75
CA GLY A 948 -3.77 69.71 -59.65
C GLY A 948 -4.15 70.82 -58.66
N LEU A 949 -3.16 71.63 -58.29
CA LEU A 949 -3.22 72.66 -57.23
C LEU A 949 -3.72 74.05 -57.68
N LEU A 950 -4.39 74.11 -58.84
CA LEU A 950 -4.87 75.35 -59.46
C LEU A 950 -6.26 75.14 -60.07
N LEU A 951 -7.12 76.12 -59.85
CA LEU A 951 -8.40 76.30 -60.51
C LEU A 951 -8.45 77.71 -61.12
N GLU A 952 -8.59 77.78 -62.43
CA GLU A 952 -8.97 79.01 -63.13
C GLU A 952 -10.50 79.06 -63.22
N ASP A 953 -11.12 79.90 -62.40
CA ASP A 953 -12.57 80.16 -62.43
C ASP A 953 -12.80 81.39 -63.30
N GLU A 954 -13.02 81.19 -64.60
CA GLU A 954 -13.15 82.27 -65.60
C GLU A 954 -14.39 83.16 -65.40
N TRP A 955 -15.50 82.57 -64.92
CA TRP A 955 -16.82 83.21 -64.85
C TRP A 955 -17.45 83.12 -63.45
N PRO A 956 -16.81 83.72 -62.42
CA PRO A 956 -17.34 83.77 -61.08
C PRO A 956 -18.54 84.72 -60.99
N PRO A 957 -19.48 84.49 -60.05
CA PRO A 957 -20.63 85.37 -59.81
C PRO A 957 -20.26 86.86 -59.63
N GLN A 958 -21.22 87.76 -59.82
CA GLN A 958 -21.04 89.17 -59.49
C GLN A 958 -21.06 89.37 -57.97
N GLY A 959 -20.10 90.15 -57.46
CA GLY A 959 -19.89 90.39 -56.03
C GLY A 959 -18.60 89.75 -55.52
N ALA A 960 -18.46 89.67 -54.19
CA ALA A 960 -17.41 88.88 -53.55
C ALA A 960 -17.71 87.38 -53.70
N VAL A 961 -16.68 86.59 -54.01
CA VAL A 961 -16.81 85.14 -54.21
C VAL A 961 -15.82 84.41 -53.31
N SER A 962 -16.32 83.51 -52.46
CA SER A 962 -15.50 82.76 -51.51
C SER A 962 -15.14 81.38 -52.04
N TYR A 963 -13.93 80.92 -51.71
CA TYR A 963 -13.42 79.60 -52.08
C TYR A 963 -12.92 78.85 -50.84
N GLN A 964 -13.11 77.54 -50.85
CA GLN A 964 -12.63 76.62 -49.81
C GLN A 964 -12.24 75.28 -50.46
N ILE A 965 -11.14 74.67 -49.99
CA ILE A 965 -10.56 73.45 -50.56
C ILE A 965 -10.59 72.32 -49.55
N ILE A 966 -10.92 71.10 -49.98
CA ILE A 966 -10.86 69.87 -49.17
C ILE A 966 -10.05 68.83 -49.95
N ALA A 967 -8.97 68.31 -49.37
CA ALA A 967 -8.19 67.22 -49.94
C ALA A 967 -8.82 65.86 -49.67
N TYR A 968 -8.64 64.91 -50.58
CA TYR A 968 -9.04 63.51 -50.47
C TYR A 968 -7.91 62.61 -50.95
N ASP A 969 -7.66 61.54 -50.21
CA ASP A 969 -6.72 60.47 -50.54
C ASP A 969 -7.29 59.50 -51.59
N HIS A 970 -6.58 58.39 -51.81
CA HIS A 970 -7.04 57.30 -52.67
C HIS A 970 -8.14 56.40 -52.06
N TYR A 971 -8.43 56.48 -50.76
CA TYR A 971 -9.47 55.69 -50.07
C TYR A 971 -10.75 56.50 -49.75
N HIS A 972 -10.77 57.79 -50.13
CA HIS A 972 -11.80 58.81 -49.90
C HIS A 972 -11.92 59.38 -48.47
N ASN A 973 -10.89 59.19 -47.65
CA ASN A 973 -10.65 59.94 -46.42
C ASN A 973 -10.52 61.44 -46.74
N ALA A 974 -11.23 62.30 -46.00
CA ALA A 974 -11.36 63.72 -46.29
C ALA A 974 -10.57 64.57 -45.29
N SER A 975 -9.78 65.52 -45.77
CA SER A 975 -9.10 66.51 -44.91
C SER A 975 -10.10 67.40 -44.18
N LEU A 976 -9.61 68.12 -43.16
CA LEU A 976 -10.28 69.36 -42.77
C LEU A 976 -10.29 70.35 -43.97
N PRO A 977 -11.38 71.12 -44.16
CA PRO A 977 -11.40 72.17 -45.18
C PRO A 977 -10.37 73.27 -44.90
N SER A 978 -9.85 73.91 -45.95
CA SER A 978 -9.00 75.10 -45.85
C SER A 978 -9.72 76.27 -45.16
N ASP A 979 -8.97 77.32 -44.84
CA ASP A 979 -9.56 78.65 -44.63
C ASP A 979 -10.39 79.09 -45.84
N ILE A 980 -11.38 79.95 -45.59
CA ILE A 980 -12.25 80.51 -46.63
C ILE A 980 -11.65 81.83 -47.10
N ILE A 981 -11.21 81.89 -48.37
CA ILE A 981 -10.61 83.08 -48.97
C ILE A 981 -11.57 83.69 -49.99
N PHE A 982 -11.71 85.02 -49.95
CA PHE A 982 -12.61 85.78 -50.81
C PHE A 982 -11.84 86.46 -51.95
N GLY A 983 -12.31 86.28 -53.18
CA GLY A 983 -11.95 87.10 -54.32
C GLY A 983 -12.98 88.21 -54.53
N GLU A 984 -12.52 89.45 -54.61
CA GLU A 984 -13.29 90.58 -55.12
C GLU A 984 -12.66 91.09 -56.42
N ARG A 985 -13.49 91.51 -57.38
CA ARG A 985 -12.98 92.19 -58.59
C ARG A 985 -12.68 93.66 -58.24
N PRO A 986 -11.56 94.23 -58.69
CA PRO A 986 -11.38 95.69 -58.71
C PRO A 986 -12.53 96.39 -59.44
N GLN A 987 -12.86 97.62 -59.03
CA GLN A 987 -13.84 98.49 -59.68
C GLN A 987 -13.22 99.26 -60.86
#